data_AF-A0A9R1DI42-F1
#
_entry.id   AF-A0A9R1DI42-F1
#
_cell.length_a   1.000
_cell.length_b   1.000
_cell.length_c   1.000
_cell.angle_alpha   90.00
_cell.angle_beta   90.00
_cell.angle_gamma   90.00
#
_symmetry.space_group_name_H-M   'P 1'
#
loop_
_entity.id
_entity.type
_entity.pdbx_description
1 polymer ?
#
loop_
_entity_poly.entity_id
_entity_poly.type
_entity_poly.pdbx_seq_one_letter_code
_entity_poly.pdbx_strand_id
1 'polypeptide(L)'
;MLQRLGLRGSPSAAAGDASPASSASPAAPAAAGGLGRPLRLVYCDDKGKFVMDPEAVAALQLVKGPVGVVSVCGRARQGKSFVLNQLLGRSSGFQVASTHKPCTKGLWMWSAPLKRTGLDGTEYNLVLLDTEGIDAYDQTGTYSIQIFSLAVLLSSMFIYNQMGGIDEASIDRLSLVTEMTKHIRVRASGGRSSASELGHFSPVFVWLLRDFYLDLSEDNRKITPRDYLELALRPVQSGGRDVSSKNAIRESIRALFPDRECFTLVRPVNNEKDLQRLDQLPMNTFRPEFTSGLDAFTKFVFDRTRPKQLGASTMTGPILAGLTQSFLDAINTGAVPTISSSWQSVEEAECRRAYDSAMDTYNSSFDCKKPAEEDALQEAHERAMNKAISVFNASAFGAGSARSKFEKLLQTTLRKRFEDFKRNAFLEADLQCSNKIQSMETKVRAACNRPDSKLDDVVRILDGLLMEYEATSYGPKKWTKLVTFLHQCLAGPMLDLFRKQLEHIDAERNALRLKCSSSDDKVSLLRKQLEASEGHRAEYLRRYEETINDKQKMSKDYSVRIAELQNKKADESKSKSLIASLESRVSISEGRLSAVREQAESAQEEASEWKRKYEYAANEAKTALERAASAQERTNKKVQEREDALRVELATQLHEKEELIATLNAKINQTEVHKTSLMSRLEVTEAKLKNHESDSVALKGEIRLLTDNLESVKTEAQSREKEVRILEQEKNHLQEKFLSECKKFDEADMRCKDAEREAKRAVELADLARVEAAAAQRDKGEAQRLAMERLTLIERMERQVETLEREKSKMVEEMERLHQSELDALSKVRMLDERVDEREKQIGEMLEQNNQQRSNTVQVLESLLATEREACAEANKRAEALSLQLQSTQGKLDMLQQELTSVRLNETALDSKVKASYSRRTRGEATESVHYMDVDDDDTGRRRKRSKSTTSPFKNNHTEDGGSVFFGEDTNNGSQQLEGTETETEDYTKFTVLKLKQELTKQGFGAQLLQLKNPNKKDIVALYEKHVVGGA
;
A
#
# COMPACT_ATOMS: atom_id res chain seq x y z
N MET A 1 58.89 -13.13 61.94
CA MET A 1 58.14 -13.39 63.19
C MET A 1 56.79 -13.98 62.77
N LEU A 2 56.34 -15.07 63.41
CA LEU A 2 55.05 -15.77 63.21
C LEU A 2 54.75 -16.45 61.83
N GLN A 3 54.81 -17.80 61.86
CA GLN A 3 53.81 -18.77 61.32
C GLN A 3 53.53 -18.85 59.79
N ARG A 4 53.22 -20.01 59.18
CA ARG A 4 53.11 -21.41 59.68
C ARG A 4 53.32 -22.42 58.53
N LEU A 5 54.04 -23.50 58.84
CA LEU A 5 53.93 -24.92 58.42
C LEU A 5 52.82 -25.32 57.40
N GLY A 6 52.99 -26.28 56.48
CA GLY A 6 54.15 -27.13 56.16
C GLY A 6 53.76 -28.55 55.66
N LEU A 7 54.70 -29.19 54.94
CA LEU A 7 54.94 -30.65 54.81
C LEU A 7 53.96 -31.62 54.07
N ARG A 8 54.53 -32.30 53.05
CA ARG A 8 54.51 -33.75 52.71
C ARG A 8 53.20 -34.58 52.76
N GLY A 9 52.97 -35.37 51.71
CA GLY A 9 52.28 -36.67 51.84
C GLY A 9 51.73 -37.32 50.54
N SER A 10 52.53 -38.14 49.86
CA SER A 10 52.04 -39.31 49.08
C SER A 10 51.83 -40.50 50.05
N PRO A 11 51.01 -41.55 49.79
CA PRO A 11 50.80 -42.22 48.49
C PRO A 11 49.42 -42.94 48.24
N SER A 12 49.36 -43.74 47.16
CA SER A 12 48.59 -45.01 46.98
C SER A 12 47.09 -45.05 46.58
N ALA A 13 46.89 -45.41 45.31
CA ALA A 13 45.88 -46.30 44.67
C ALA A 13 44.63 -46.85 45.40
N ALA A 14 43.47 -46.85 44.69
CA ALA A 14 42.63 -48.02 44.38
C ALA A 14 41.46 -47.69 43.39
N ALA A 15 41.10 -48.65 42.51
CA ALA A 15 39.90 -48.73 41.62
C ALA A 15 39.63 -47.55 40.64
N GLY A 16 39.31 -47.76 39.35
CA GLY A 16 38.16 -48.50 38.79
C GLY A 16 36.95 -47.56 38.76
N ASP A 17 36.40 -47.10 37.63
CA ASP A 17 35.99 -47.83 36.42
C ASP A 17 35.73 -46.87 35.21
N ALA A 18 35.31 -47.41 34.07
CA ALA A 18 34.71 -46.77 32.87
C ALA A 18 35.60 -46.23 31.72
N SER A 19 35.17 -46.60 30.50
CA SER A 19 35.83 -46.49 29.19
C SER A 19 35.72 -45.10 28.50
N PRO A 20 36.47 -44.83 27.41
CA PRO A 20 36.77 -43.46 26.99
C PRO A 20 35.78 -42.88 25.95
N ALA A 21 35.53 -41.57 26.07
CA ALA A 21 35.07 -40.74 24.96
C ALA A 21 36.27 -39.91 24.44
N SER A 22 36.68 -40.15 23.19
CA SER A 22 37.82 -39.47 22.56
C SER A 22 37.49 -38.01 22.23
N SER A 23 38.10 -37.08 22.95
CA SER A 23 38.10 -35.66 22.60
C SER A 23 39.21 -35.39 21.57
N ALA A 24 38.83 -35.03 20.35
CA ALA A 24 39.76 -34.51 19.34
C ALA A 24 39.70 -32.97 19.37
N SER A 25 40.84 -32.33 19.58
CA SER A 25 40.96 -30.87 19.66
C SER A 25 40.73 -30.19 18.31
N PRO A 26 40.14 -28.98 18.27
CA PRO A 26 39.93 -28.25 17.02
C PRO A 26 41.23 -27.61 16.52
N ALA A 27 41.61 -27.89 15.27
CA ALA A 27 42.66 -27.16 14.57
C ALA A 27 42.14 -25.79 14.09
N ALA A 28 43.00 -24.77 14.11
CA ALA A 28 42.67 -23.41 13.70
C ALA A 28 42.42 -23.29 12.17
N PRO A 29 41.60 -22.33 11.70
CA PRO A 29 41.12 -22.31 10.33
C PRO A 29 42.10 -21.62 9.36
N ALA A 30 42.35 -22.27 8.21
CA ALA A 30 42.89 -21.62 7.02
C ALA A 30 41.73 -21.15 6.11
N ALA A 31 41.88 -19.97 5.49
CA ALA A 31 40.81 -19.34 4.73
C ALA A 31 40.65 -19.88 3.29
N ALA A 32 39.53 -20.53 3.02
CA ALA A 32 38.96 -20.73 1.68
C ALA A 32 37.42 -20.96 1.82
N GLY A 33 36.66 -20.74 0.75
CA GLY A 33 35.19 -20.68 0.78
C GLY A 33 34.52 -21.88 1.45
N GLY A 34 33.50 -21.61 2.29
CA GLY A 34 32.86 -22.60 3.15
C GLY A 34 32.29 -23.81 2.40
N LEU A 35 32.56 -25.00 2.93
CA LEU A 35 32.01 -26.27 2.44
C LEU A 35 30.48 -26.29 2.60
N GLY A 36 29.76 -25.97 1.52
CA GLY A 36 28.31 -26.12 1.47
C GLY A 36 27.88 -27.57 1.74
N ARG A 37 26.74 -27.71 2.42
CA ARG A 37 26.04 -28.98 2.67
C ARG A 37 24.61 -28.93 2.11
N PRO A 38 23.99 -30.07 1.77
CA PRO A 38 22.56 -30.10 1.47
C PRO A 38 21.78 -29.89 2.79
N LEU A 39 20.84 -28.95 2.77
CA LEU A 39 19.88 -28.72 3.86
C LEU A 39 18.49 -29.12 3.37
N ARG A 40 17.70 -29.71 4.27
CA ARG A 40 16.28 -29.94 4.04
C ARG A 40 15.56 -28.60 4.15
N LEU A 41 14.85 -28.16 3.12
CA LEU A 41 14.12 -26.89 3.13
C LEU A 41 12.66 -27.08 3.57
N VAL A 42 11.98 -28.10 3.03
CA VAL A 42 10.60 -28.46 3.38
C VAL A 42 10.51 -29.95 3.63
N TYR A 43 9.82 -30.32 4.71
CA TYR A 43 9.52 -31.72 5.04
C TYR A 43 8.08 -31.87 5.53
N CYS A 44 7.60 -33.12 5.57
CA CYS A 44 6.33 -33.47 6.19
C CYS A 44 6.58 -33.85 7.64
N ASP A 45 5.87 -33.20 8.58
CA ASP A 45 5.80 -33.61 9.99
C ASP A 45 5.02 -34.93 10.14
N ASP A 46 5.15 -35.61 11.28
CA ASP A 46 4.46 -36.89 11.57
C ASP A 46 2.91 -36.76 11.50
N LYS A 47 2.41 -35.52 11.55
CA LYS A 47 0.99 -35.15 11.42
C LYS A 47 0.52 -34.91 9.98
N GLY A 48 1.37 -35.14 8.97
CA GLY A 48 1.04 -34.93 7.56
C GLY A 48 0.99 -33.46 7.11
N LYS A 49 1.64 -32.55 7.86
CA LYS A 49 1.72 -31.11 7.54
C LYS A 49 3.10 -30.75 7.00
N PHE A 50 3.17 -29.85 6.03
CA PHE A 50 4.43 -29.32 5.52
C PHE A 50 5.01 -28.27 6.47
N VAL A 51 6.29 -28.41 6.82
CA VAL A 51 7.02 -27.51 7.71
C VAL A 51 8.38 -27.16 7.08
N MET A 52 8.83 -25.92 7.29
CA MET A 52 10.18 -25.50 6.92
C MET A 52 11.21 -25.88 8.00
N ASP A 53 12.41 -26.26 7.58
CA ASP A 53 13.50 -26.52 8.52
C ASP A 53 14.11 -25.20 9.04
N PRO A 54 14.20 -24.96 10.37
CA PRO A 54 14.76 -23.73 10.91
C PRO A 54 16.20 -23.46 10.47
N GLU A 55 17.00 -24.50 10.23
CA GLU A 55 18.39 -24.34 9.75
C GLU A 55 18.42 -23.77 8.32
N ALA A 56 17.53 -24.24 7.45
CA ALA A 56 17.39 -23.73 6.09
C ALA A 56 16.85 -22.29 6.06
N VAL A 57 15.91 -21.95 6.95
CA VAL A 57 15.41 -20.58 7.12
C VAL A 57 16.54 -19.64 7.57
N ALA A 58 17.36 -20.05 8.55
CA ALA A 58 18.51 -19.27 9.00
C ALA A 58 19.56 -19.06 7.88
N ALA A 59 19.85 -20.11 7.09
CA ALA A 59 20.73 -20.01 5.94
C ALA A 59 20.20 -19.03 4.89
N LEU A 60 18.89 -19.06 4.59
CA LEU A 60 18.25 -18.12 3.67
C LEU A 60 18.24 -16.67 4.21
N GLN A 61 18.02 -16.46 5.50
CA GLN A 61 18.02 -15.12 6.10
C GLN A 61 19.37 -14.38 5.97
N LEU A 62 20.48 -15.11 5.87
CA LEU A 62 21.81 -14.53 5.65
C LEU A 62 22.00 -14.01 4.20
N VAL A 63 21.20 -14.48 3.23
CA VAL A 63 21.34 -14.15 1.80
C VAL A 63 20.57 -12.87 1.48
N LYS A 64 21.17 -11.73 1.85
CA LYS A 64 20.57 -10.38 1.62
C LYS A 64 20.57 -9.91 0.16
N GLY A 65 21.42 -10.48 -0.71
CA GLY A 65 21.49 -10.10 -2.13
C GLY A 65 20.35 -10.71 -2.98
N PRO A 66 20.24 -10.34 -4.26
CA PRO A 66 19.28 -10.94 -5.19
C PRO A 66 19.48 -12.46 -5.29
N VAL A 67 18.39 -13.20 -5.43
CA VAL A 67 18.37 -14.67 -5.49
C VAL A 67 17.73 -15.16 -6.79
N GLY A 68 18.45 -16.01 -7.51
CA GLY A 68 17.92 -16.87 -8.58
C GLY A 68 17.78 -18.30 -8.06
N VAL A 69 16.70 -18.98 -8.40
CA VAL A 69 16.42 -20.35 -7.92
C VAL A 69 16.35 -21.32 -9.09
N VAL A 70 17.09 -22.42 -9.02
CA VAL A 70 17.04 -23.51 -9.99
C VAL A 70 16.50 -24.76 -9.29
N SER A 71 15.33 -25.24 -9.72
CA SER A 71 14.71 -26.47 -9.21
C SER A 71 14.86 -27.61 -10.20
N VAL A 72 15.27 -28.80 -9.75
CA VAL A 72 15.28 -30.02 -10.59
C VAL A 72 14.22 -31.01 -10.10
N CYS A 73 13.16 -31.16 -10.90
CA CYS A 73 12.05 -32.09 -10.67
C CYS A 73 12.08 -33.25 -11.68
N GLY A 74 11.36 -34.33 -11.37
CA GLY A 74 11.30 -35.53 -12.22
C GLY A 74 10.93 -36.78 -11.43
N ARG A 75 10.84 -37.94 -12.10
CA ARG A 75 10.49 -39.20 -11.41
C ARG A 75 11.62 -39.63 -10.46
N ALA A 76 11.29 -40.48 -9.49
CA ALA A 76 12.29 -41.08 -8.62
C ALA A 76 13.38 -41.84 -9.42
N ARG A 77 14.62 -41.82 -8.91
CA ARG A 77 15.79 -42.55 -9.45
C ARG A 77 16.28 -42.16 -10.86
N GLN A 78 15.82 -41.06 -11.45
CA GLN A 78 16.28 -40.57 -12.76
C GLN A 78 17.53 -39.66 -12.71
N GLY A 79 18.31 -39.69 -11.62
CA GLY A 79 19.57 -38.96 -11.51
C GLY A 79 19.46 -37.43 -11.33
N LYS A 80 18.42 -36.93 -10.66
CA LYS A 80 18.20 -35.49 -10.40
C LYS A 80 19.33 -34.86 -9.58
N SER A 81 19.60 -35.43 -8.41
CA SER A 81 20.65 -35.01 -7.48
C SER A 81 22.04 -35.06 -8.10
N PHE A 82 22.28 -36.00 -9.04
CA PHE A 82 23.50 -36.03 -9.85
C PHE A 82 23.62 -34.78 -10.75
N VAL A 83 22.56 -34.39 -11.47
CA VAL A 83 22.57 -33.15 -12.29
C VAL A 83 22.85 -31.92 -11.42
N LEU A 84 22.27 -31.84 -10.23
CA LEU A 84 22.55 -30.75 -9.29
C LEU A 84 23.99 -30.76 -8.77
N ASN A 85 24.58 -31.93 -8.51
CA ASN A 85 25.99 -32.05 -8.14
C ASN A 85 26.91 -31.56 -9.29
N GLN A 86 26.59 -31.88 -10.54
CA GLN A 86 27.30 -31.34 -11.71
C GLN A 86 27.14 -29.82 -11.85
N LEU A 87 25.96 -29.25 -11.55
CA LEU A 87 25.77 -27.79 -11.48
C LEU A 87 26.52 -27.14 -10.30
N LEU A 88 26.86 -27.87 -9.25
CA LEU A 88 27.80 -27.40 -8.20
C LEU A 88 29.27 -27.48 -8.64
N GLY A 89 29.58 -28.14 -9.77
CA GLY A 89 30.94 -28.45 -10.20
C GLY A 89 31.63 -29.49 -9.32
N ARG A 90 30.86 -30.39 -8.67
CA ARG A 90 31.36 -31.37 -7.69
C ARG A 90 30.77 -32.75 -7.97
N SER A 91 31.56 -33.81 -7.81
CA SER A 91 31.02 -35.18 -7.87
C SER A 91 30.15 -35.55 -6.67
N SER A 92 30.39 -34.93 -5.51
CA SER A 92 29.66 -35.18 -4.25
C SER A 92 29.02 -33.90 -3.69
N GLY A 93 27.72 -33.95 -3.40
CA GLY A 93 26.96 -32.85 -2.82
C GLY A 93 25.64 -33.31 -2.20
N PHE A 94 24.55 -33.20 -2.95
CA PHE A 94 23.27 -33.86 -2.65
C PHE A 94 23.43 -35.39 -2.67
N GLN A 95 22.72 -36.07 -1.77
CA GLN A 95 22.86 -37.51 -1.57
C GLN A 95 22.19 -38.33 -2.68
N VAL A 96 23.00 -38.96 -3.54
CA VAL A 96 22.54 -40.01 -4.47
C VAL A 96 22.68 -41.37 -3.79
N ALA A 97 21.68 -42.25 -3.93
CA ALA A 97 21.83 -43.67 -3.61
C ALA A 97 21.28 -44.55 -4.73
N SER A 98 21.92 -45.71 -4.90
CA SER A 98 21.57 -46.73 -5.91
C SER A 98 20.48 -47.71 -5.46
N THR A 99 19.98 -47.58 -4.22
CA THR A 99 18.98 -48.48 -3.65
C THR A 99 17.56 -48.20 -4.13
N HIS A 100 16.62 -49.13 -3.89
CA HIS A 100 15.20 -48.88 -4.16
C HIS A 100 14.58 -47.78 -3.25
N LYS A 101 15.26 -47.44 -2.14
CA LYS A 101 14.99 -46.33 -1.23
C LYS A 101 14.87 -44.96 -1.94
N PRO A 102 13.73 -44.22 -2.00
CA PRO A 102 13.76 -42.80 -2.35
C PRO A 102 14.69 -42.06 -1.37
N CYS A 103 15.70 -41.37 -1.89
CA CYS A 103 16.77 -40.78 -1.07
C CYS A 103 16.36 -39.38 -0.55
N THR A 104 15.86 -38.56 -1.47
CA THR A 104 15.36 -37.21 -1.22
C THR A 104 13.89 -37.25 -0.84
N LYS A 105 13.56 -36.85 0.40
CA LYS A 105 12.18 -36.61 0.84
C LYS A 105 11.90 -35.11 1.04
N GLY A 106 10.76 -34.63 0.55
CA GLY A 106 10.40 -33.21 0.53
C GLY A 106 11.22 -32.38 -0.46
N LEU A 107 11.63 -31.19 -0.02
CA LEU A 107 12.43 -30.23 -0.81
C LEU A 107 13.75 -29.97 -0.10
N TRP A 108 14.87 -30.05 -0.82
CA TRP A 108 16.22 -29.82 -0.31
C TRP A 108 16.86 -28.62 -1.01
N MET A 109 17.65 -27.85 -0.29
CA MET A 109 18.41 -26.72 -0.82
C MET A 109 19.91 -26.89 -0.56
N TRP A 110 20.74 -26.24 -1.37
CA TRP A 110 22.17 -26.13 -1.07
C TRP A 110 22.46 -24.96 -0.12
N SER A 111 23.18 -25.20 0.99
CA SER A 111 23.37 -24.20 2.06
C SER A 111 24.20 -22.98 1.67
N ALA A 112 25.02 -23.08 0.63
CA ALA A 112 25.97 -22.05 0.21
C ALA A 112 25.66 -21.62 -1.23
N PRO A 113 24.84 -20.56 -1.45
CA PRO A 113 24.45 -20.12 -2.79
C PRO A 113 25.66 -19.82 -3.67
N LEU A 114 25.59 -20.21 -4.94
CA LEU A 114 26.66 -19.91 -5.90
C LEU A 114 26.55 -18.45 -6.32
N LYS A 115 27.57 -17.64 -6.06
CA LYS A 115 27.64 -16.27 -6.62
C LYS A 115 27.79 -16.34 -8.13
N ARG A 116 26.93 -15.63 -8.85
CA ARG A 116 26.93 -15.51 -10.31
C ARG A 116 26.70 -14.05 -10.70
N THR A 117 27.17 -13.68 -11.89
CA THR A 117 26.93 -12.36 -12.47
C THR A 117 26.04 -12.56 -13.69
N GLY A 118 24.90 -11.88 -13.75
CA GLY A 118 24.02 -11.93 -14.92
C GLY A 118 24.64 -11.22 -16.12
N LEU A 119 24.08 -11.45 -17.31
CA LEU A 119 24.46 -10.74 -18.54
C LEU A 119 24.37 -9.21 -18.40
N ASP A 120 23.49 -8.74 -17.51
CA ASP A 120 23.26 -7.32 -17.22
C ASP A 120 24.29 -6.75 -16.20
N GLY A 121 25.36 -7.49 -15.87
CA GLY A 121 26.42 -7.10 -14.93
C GLY A 121 26.07 -7.20 -13.45
N THR A 122 24.85 -7.61 -13.10
CA THR A 122 24.36 -7.70 -11.72
C THR A 122 24.81 -8.98 -11.02
N GLU A 123 25.41 -8.88 -9.83
CA GLU A 123 25.70 -10.04 -8.98
C GLU A 123 24.43 -10.57 -8.31
N TYR A 124 24.28 -11.90 -8.33
CA TYR A 124 23.18 -12.61 -7.68
C TYR A 124 23.63 -13.95 -7.09
N ASN A 125 22.79 -14.49 -6.21
CA ASN A 125 23.01 -15.72 -5.48
C ASN A 125 22.13 -16.81 -6.08
N LEU A 126 22.74 -17.85 -6.64
CA LEU A 126 22.04 -18.99 -7.22
C LEU A 126 21.81 -20.06 -6.16
N VAL A 127 20.54 -20.29 -5.83
CA VAL A 127 20.10 -21.36 -4.92
C VAL A 127 19.65 -22.56 -5.76
N LEU A 128 20.23 -23.73 -5.48
CA LEU A 128 19.85 -24.99 -6.10
C LEU A 128 18.85 -25.73 -5.19
N LEU A 129 17.75 -26.20 -5.78
CA LEU A 129 16.72 -26.99 -5.11
C LEU A 129 16.60 -28.40 -5.73
N ASP A 130 16.73 -29.43 -4.90
CA ASP A 130 16.45 -30.83 -5.25
C ASP A 130 15.10 -31.25 -4.68
N THR A 131 14.29 -31.92 -5.50
CA THR A 131 12.94 -32.34 -5.08
C THR A 131 12.85 -33.84 -4.89
N GLU A 132 11.91 -34.25 -4.05
CA GLU A 132 11.44 -35.64 -4.05
C GLU A 132 11.03 -36.09 -5.47
N GLY A 133 11.24 -37.38 -5.74
CA GLY A 133 10.90 -37.98 -7.02
C GLY A 133 9.41 -38.32 -7.11
N ILE A 134 8.78 -37.91 -8.21
CA ILE A 134 7.38 -38.25 -8.49
C ILE A 134 7.23 -39.78 -8.59
N ASP A 135 6.11 -40.29 -8.08
CA ASP A 135 5.76 -41.71 -7.95
C ASP A 135 6.76 -42.54 -7.13
N ALA A 136 7.21 -42.00 -6.00
CA ALA A 136 7.77 -42.83 -4.93
C ALA A 136 6.71 -43.81 -4.39
N TYR A 137 7.09 -45.06 -4.14
CA TYR A 137 6.15 -46.13 -3.78
C TYR A 137 5.51 -45.97 -2.37
N ASP A 138 6.04 -45.05 -1.57
CA ASP A 138 5.68 -44.79 -0.18
C ASP A 138 4.94 -43.45 0.02
N GLN A 139 4.51 -42.80 -1.08
CA GLN A 139 3.89 -41.47 -1.06
C GLN A 139 2.53 -41.43 -1.77
N THR A 140 1.69 -40.47 -1.38
CA THR A 140 0.46 -40.16 -2.10
C THR A 140 0.73 -39.28 -3.32
N GLY A 141 -0.10 -39.40 -4.35
CA GLY A 141 -0.03 -38.53 -5.53
C GLY A 141 -0.20 -37.05 -5.16
N THR A 142 -1.13 -36.74 -4.26
CA THR A 142 -1.40 -35.38 -3.76
C THR A 142 -0.17 -34.72 -3.12
N TYR A 143 0.56 -35.45 -2.28
CA TYR A 143 1.82 -34.98 -1.67
C TYR A 143 2.87 -34.64 -2.74
N SER A 144 3.05 -35.54 -3.71
CA SER A 144 4.02 -35.36 -4.81
C SER A 144 3.70 -34.12 -5.65
N ILE A 145 2.41 -33.88 -5.92
CA ILE A 145 1.93 -32.72 -6.69
C ILE A 145 2.13 -31.41 -5.90
N GLN A 146 1.93 -31.42 -4.58
CA GLN A 146 2.16 -30.25 -3.71
C GLN A 146 3.64 -29.84 -3.68
N ILE A 147 4.55 -30.78 -3.48
CA ILE A 147 6.02 -30.53 -3.54
C ILE A 147 6.43 -30.02 -4.93
N PHE A 148 5.91 -30.62 -6.01
CA PHE A 148 6.23 -30.19 -7.37
C PHE A 148 5.69 -28.78 -7.67
N SER A 149 4.45 -28.47 -7.29
CA SER A 149 3.85 -27.15 -7.46
C SER A 149 4.63 -26.07 -6.71
N LEU A 150 5.06 -26.37 -5.48
CA LEU A 150 5.94 -25.50 -4.71
C LEU A 150 7.29 -25.27 -5.41
N ALA A 151 7.90 -26.32 -5.96
CA ALA A 151 9.18 -26.21 -6.67
C ALA A 151 9.09 -25.34 -7.94
N VAL A 152 7.96 -25.37 -8.67
CA VAL A 152 7.67 -24.44 -9.78
C VAL A 152 7.59 -23.00 -9.27
N LEU A 153 6.77 -22.74 -8.24
CA LEU A 153 6.53 -21.40 -7.69
C LEU A 153 7.80 -20.73 -7.15
N LEU A 154 8.67 -21.48 -6.47
CA LEU A 154 9.90 -20.95 -5.89
C LEU A 154 11.01 -20.74 -6.94
N SER A 155 10.98 -21.47 -8.06
CA SER A 155 12.02 -21.42 -9.09
C SER A 155 12.02 -20.15 -9.94
N SER A 156 13.22 -19.71 -10.35
CA SER A 156 13.46 -18.85 -11.53
C SER A 156 13.64 -19.66 -12.80
N MET A 157 14.20 -20.87 -12.68
CA MET A 157 14.36 -21.84 -13.76
C MET A 157 13.97 -23.23 -13.25
N PHE A 158 13.12 -23.90 -14.01
CA PHE A 158 12.51 -25.16 -13.66
C PHE A 158 12.97 -26.25 -14.61
N ILE A 159 13.78 -27.19 -14.12
CA ILE A 159 14.32 -28.30 -14.90
C ILE A 159 13.46 -29.54 -14.64
N TYR A 160 12.79 -30.04 -15.68
CA TYR A 160 12.09 -31.31 -15.66
C TYR A 160 12.97 -32.41 -16.24
N ASN A 161 13.59 -33.21 -15.37
CA ASN A 161 14.47 -34.32 -15.71
C ASN A 161 13.67 -35.61 -15.93
N GLN A 162 13.68 -36.12 -17.16
CA GLN A 162 13.02 -37.34 -17.60
C GLN A 162 14.03 -38.28 -18.28
N MET A 163 13.79 -39.59 -18.27
CA MET A 163 14.54 -40.56 -19.08
C MET A 163 13.77 -40.94 -20.35
N GLY A 164 14.47 -41.09 -21.48
CA GLY A 164 13.90 -41.42 -22.78
C GLY A 164 13.37 -40.21 -23.55
N GLY A 165 12.50 -40.46 -24.53
CA GLY A 165 11.75 -39.42 -25.25
C GLY A 165 10.55 -38.89 -24.47
N ILE A 166 9.89 -37.87 -25.01
CA ILE A 166 8.67 -37.28 -24.42
C ILE A 166 7.48 -38.21 -24.69
N ASP A 167 6.78 -38.60 -23.62
CA ASP A 167 5.60 -39.47 -23.64
C ASP A 167 4.36 -38.75 -23.07
N GLU A 168 3.17 -39.19 -23.47
CA GLU A 168 1.90 -38.60 -23.03
C GLU A 168 1.76 -38.63 -21.50
N ALA A 169 2.23 -39.71 -20.86
CA ALA A 169 2.19 -39.86 -19.41
C ALA A 169 3.08 -38.84 -18.66
N SER A 170 4.06 -38.22 -19.31
CA SER A 170 4.83 -37.11 -18.71
C SER A 170 4.17 -35.75 -18.98
N ILE A 171 3.49 -35.59 -20.11
CA ILE A 171 2.61 -34.45 -20.39
C ILE A 171 1.44 -34.41 -19.37
N ASP A 172 0.82 -35.55 -19.07
CA ASP A 172 -0.27 -35.66 -18.08
C ASP A 172 0.19 -35.35 -16.64
N ARG A 173 1.42 -35.71 -16.27
CA ARG A 173 2.01 -35.34 -14.97
C ARG A 173 2.21 -33.84 -14.85
N LEU A 174 2.73 -33.22 -15.92
CA LEU A 174 2.89 -31.76 -15.99
C LEU A 174 1.51 -31.08 -15.98
N SER A 175 0.49 -31.67 -16.61
CA SER A 175 -0.90 -31.18 -16.58
C SER A 175 -1.42 -30.94 -15.17
N LEU A 176 -1.34 -31.96 -14.31
CA LEU A 176 -1.92 -31.95 -12.97
C LEU A 176 -1.28 -30.87 -12.08
N VAL A 177 0.00 -30.58 -12.35
CA VAL A 177 0.71 -29.44 -11.76
C VAL A 177 0.22 -28.13 -12.37
N THR A 178 0.08 -28.02 -13.70
CA THR A 178 -0.46 -26.80 -14.32
C THR A 178 -1.88 -26.50 -13.82
N GLU A 179 -2.68 -27.52 -13.50
CA GLU A 179 -4.03 -27.38 -12.95
C GLU A 179 -4.01 -26.85 -11.51
N MET A 180 -3.17 -27.43 -10.64
CA MET A 180 -2.90 -26.87 -9.32
C MET A 180 -2.34 -25.44 -9.40
N THR A 181 -1.49 -25.16 -10.40
CA THR A 181 -0.89 -23.83 -10.63
C THR A 181 -1.88 -22.83 -11.23
N LYS A 182 -2.90 -23.25 -12.00
CA LYS A 182 -4.00 -22.40 -12.47
C LYS A 182 -4.90 -21.93 -11.34
N HIS A 183 -5.07 -22.72 -10.28
CA HIS A 183 -5.84 -22.29 -9.13
C HIS A 183 -5.16 -21.12 -8.41
N ILE A 184 -3.84 -21.04 -8.45
CA ILE A 184 -3.01 -20.00 -7.82
C ILE A 184 -3.33 -18.65 -8.43
N ARG A 185 -3.84 -17.74 -7.60
CA ARG A 185 -4.21 -16.40 -8.07
C ARG A 185 -3.00 -15.48 -8.10
N VAL A 186 -2.85 -14.72 -9.19
CA VAL A 186 -1.84 -13.67 -9.27
C VAL A 186 -2.23 -12.45 -8.44
N ARG A 187 -3.54 -12.19 -8.24
CA ARG A 187 -4.09 -11.11 -7.39
C ARG A 187 -5.26 -11.60 -6.54
N ALA A 188 -5.43 -11.01 -5.36
CA ALA A 188 -6.55 -11.33 -4.46
C ALA A 188 -7.93 -10.81 -4.96
N SER A 189 -7.94 -9.76 -5.78
CA SER A 189 -9.14 -9.23 -6.46
C SER A 189 -9.72 -10.27 -7.42
N GLY A 190 -11.01 -10.61 -7.26
CA GLY A 190 -11.66 -11.80 -7.85
C GLY A 190 -11.85 -11.88 -9.38
N GLY A 191 -11.06 -11.16 -10.18
CA GLY A 191 -11.02 -11.37 -11.63
C GLY A 191 -10.29 -12.67 -11.98
N ARG A 192 -10.73 -13.35 -13.05
CA ARG A 192 -9.95 -14.46 -13.65
C ARG A 192 -8.59 -13.91 -14.12
N SER A 193 -7.50 -14.43 -13.57
CA SER A 193 -6.15 -14.08 -13.99
C SER A 193 -5.98 -14.41 -15.48
N SER A 194 -5.52 -13.44 -16.28
CA SER A 194 -5.14 -13.75 -17.67
C SER A 194 -3.83 -14.54 -17.68
N ALA A 195 -3.68 -15.48 -18.60
CA ALA A 195 -2.45 -16.26 -18.74
C ALA A 195 -1.20 -15.38 -18.93
N SER A 196 -1.38 -14.19 -19.52
CA SER A 196 -0.31 -13.19 -19.71
C SER A 196 0.25 -12.60 -18.41
N GLU A 197 -0.56 -12.46 -17.36
CA GLU A 197 -0.07 -11.98 -16.05
C GLU A 197 0.75 -13.07 -15.33
N LEU A 198 0.45 -14.35 -15.57
CA LEU A 198 1.16 -15.48 -14.98
C LEU A 198 2.58 -15.64 -15.55
N GLY A 199 2.78 -15.28 -16.81
CA GLY A 199 4.08 -15.36 -17.50
C GLY A 199 5.22 -14.62 -16.80
N HIS A 200 4.95 -13.50 -16.12
CA HIS A 200 5.96 -12.73 -15.38
C HIS A 200 6.47 -13.43 -14.11
N PHE A 201 5.71 -14.40 -13.57
CA PHE A 201 6.08 -15.19 -12.40
C PHE A 201 6.61 -16.58 -12.76
N SER A 202 6.45 -16.96 -14.02
CA SER A 202 6.80 -18.27 -14.52
C SER A 202 8.32 -18.46 -14.58
N PRO A 203 8.85 -19.62 -14.14
CA PRO A 203 10.25 -19.93 -14.36
C PRO A 203 10.52 -20.26 -15.83
N VAL A 204 11.76 -20.06 -16.27
CA VAL A 204 12.25 -20.63 -17.53
C VAL A 204 12.15 -22.15 -17.44
N PHE A 205 11.36 -22.78 -18.31
CA PHE A 205 11.13 -24.22 -18.29
C PHE A 205 12.20 -24.94 -19.13
N VAL A 206 12.81 -26.00 -18.58
CA VAL A 206 13.85 -26.77 -19.27
C VAL A 206 13.52 -28.26 -19.18
N TRP A 207 13.16 -28.88 -20.30
CA TRP A 207 12.95 -30.33 -20.36
C TRP A 207 14.29 -31.03 -20.62
N LEU A 208 14.83 -31.70 -19.60
CA LEU A 208 16.09 -32.43 -19.66
C LEU A 208 15.81 -33.92 -19.91
N LEU A 209 16.03 -34.35 -21.15
CA LEU A 209 15.87 -35.74 -21.59
C LEU A 209 17.18 -36.50 -21.41
N ARG A 210 17.18 -37.45 -20.46
CA ARG A 210 18.30 -38.33 -20.11
C ARG A 210 18.22 -39.64 -20.89
N ASP A 211 19.38 -40.25 -21.14
CA ASP A 211 19.51 -41.52 -21.88
C ASP A 211 18.76 -41.47 -23.24
N PHE A 212 18.81 -40.30 -23.91
CA PHE A 212 18.12 -40.07 -25.17
C PHE A 212 18.78 -40.86 -26.31
N TYR A 213 17.97 -41.54 -27.12
CA TYR A 213 18.41 -42.53 -28.12
C TYR A 213 17.76 -42.37 -29.51
N LEU A 214 16.84 -41.42 -29.68
CA LEU A 214 16.18 -41.16 -30.96
C LEU A 214 17.07 -40.25 -31.82
N ASP A 215 17.05 -40.43 -33.15
CA ASP A 215 17.64 -39.45 -34.06
C ASP A 215 16.65 -38.31 -34.30
N LEU A 216 17.13 -37.07 -34.18
CA LEU A 216 16.32 -35.87 -34.30
C LEU A 216 16.22 -35.43 -35.77
N SER A 217 15.52 -36.25 -36.57
CA SER A 217 15.23 -35.96 -37.97
C SER A 217 13.75 -36.05 -38.30
N GLU A 218 13.23 -35.04 -39.00
CA GLU A 218 11.86 -34.96 -39.53
C GLU A 218 11.95 -34.49 -41.00
N ASP A 219 11.28 -35.18 -41.93
CA ASP A 219 11.32 -34.90 -43.38
C ASP A 219 12.74 -34.66 -43.96
N ASN A 220 13.69 -35.53 -43.60
CA ASN A 220 15.12 -35.44 -43.94
C ASN A 220 15.85 -34.16 -43.46
N ARG A 221 15.25 -33.39 -42.55
CA ARG A 221 15.88 -32.23 -41.89
C ARG A 221 16.21 -32.58 -40.45
N LYS A 222 17.38 -32.14 -39.98
CA LYS A 222 17.74 -32.24 -38.55
C LYS A 222 16.94 -31.19 -37.78
N ILE A 223 16.13 -31.62 -36.83
CA ILE A 223 15.38 -30.74 -35.93
C ILE A 223 16.19 -30.49 -34.66
N THR A 224 16.02 -29.34 -34.01
CA THR A 224 16.66 -29.12 -32.71
C THR A 224 15.87 -29.82 -31.58
N PRO A 225 16.47 -30.09 -30.42
CA PRO A 225 15.74 -30.57 -29.25
C PRO A 225 14.58 -29.63 -28.84
N ARG A 226 14.75 -28.31 -29.03
CA ARG A 226 13.70 -27.32 -28.82
C ARG A 226 12.52 -27.51 -29.79
N ASP A 227 12.80 -27.74 -31.07
CA ASP A 227 11.76 -28.02 -32.07
C ASP A 227 10.99 -29.31 -31.73
N TYR A 228 11.70 -30.35 -31.27
CA TYR A 228 11.09 -31.60 -30.80
C TYR A 228 10.12 -31.39 -29.62
N LEU A 229 10.48 -30.53 -28.66
CA LEU A 229 9.56 -30.12 -27.58
C LEU A 229 8.35 -29.33 -28.10
N GLU A 230 8.58 -28.40 -29.04
CA GLU A 230 7.49 -27.63 -29.65
C GLU A 230 6.50 -28.52 -30.40
N LEU A 231 7.01 -29.49 -31.17
CA LEU A 231 6.25 -30.52 -31.88
C LEU A 231 5.43 -31.38 -30.91
N ALA A 232 6.04 -31.94 -29.86
CA ALA A 232 5.37 -32.78 -28.87
C ALA A 232 4.19 -32.07 -28.18
N LEU A 233 4.31 -30.75 -27.99
CA LEU A 233 3.27 -29.93 -27.40
C LEU A 233 2.24 -29.40 -28.44
N ARG A 234 2.39 -29.57 -29.76
CA ARG A 234 1.38 -29.07 -30.74
C ARG A 234 0.00 -29.71 -30.48
N PRO A 235 -1.11 -28.94 -30.63
CA PRO A 235 -2.44 -29.48 -30.47
C PRO A 235 -2.75 -30.47 -31.60
N VAL A 236 -3.32 -31.62 -31.26
CA VAL A 236 -3.67 -32.68 -32.20
C VAL A 236 -5.07 -32.40 -32.75
N GLN A 237 -5.24 -32.32 -34.06
CA GLN A 237 -6.50 -31.85 -34.68
C GLN A 237 -7.63 -32.90 -34.76
N SER A 238 -7.46 -34.10 -34.19
CA SER A 238 -8.49 -35.15 -34.21
C SER A 238 -9.65 -34.87 -33.25
N GLY A 239 -10.88 -34.81 -33.75
CA GLY A 239 -12.09 -34.36 -33.02
C GLY A 239 -12.66 -35.24 -31.91
N GLY A 240 -11.83 -35.94 -31.13
CA GLY A 240 -12.27 -36.76 -29.99
C GLY A 240 -12.37 -35.96 -28.68
N ARG A 241 -13.33 -36.30 -27.80
CA ARG A 241 -13.45 -35.66 -26.47
C ARG A 241 -12.17 -35.78 -25.62
N ASP A 242 -11.50 -36.93 -25.66
CA ASP A 242 -10.21 -37.18 -25.01
C ASP A 242 -9.04 -36.36 -25.62
N VAL A 243 -9.16 -35.98 -26.90
CA VAL A 243 -8.18 -35.12 -27.58
C VAL A 243 -8.38 -33.66 -27.16
N SER A 244 -9.63 -33.23 -26.92
CA SER A 244 -9.91 -31.89 -26.39
C SER A 244 -9.29 -31.67 -25.01
N SER A 245 -9.36 -32.66 -24.12
CA SER A 245 -8.63 -32.59 -22.83
C SER A 245 -7.12 -32.53 -23.06
N LYS A 246 -6.55 -33.44 -23.85
CA LYS A 246 -5.10 -33.48 -24.16
C LYS A 246 -4.57 -32.22 -24.83
N ASN A 247 -5.39 -31.52 -25.62
CA ASN A 247 -5.05 -30.23 -26.20
C ASN A 247 -5.10 -29.10 -25.15
N ALA A 248 -6.12 -29.08 -24.29
CA ALA A 248 -6.19 -28.14 -23.17
C ALA A 248 -4.99 -28.30 -22.22
N ILE A 249 -4.50 -29.52 -21.99
CA ILE A 249 -3.27 -29.79 -21.24
C ILE A 249 -2.05 -29.11 -21.89
N ARG A 250 -1.83 -29.38 -23.18
CA ARG A 250 -0.71 -28.81 -23.96
C ARG A 250 -0.74 -27.28 -24.00
N GLU A 251 -1.93 -26.72 -24.14
CA GLU A 251 -2.17 -25.27 -24.11
C GLU A 251 -1.94 -24.68 -22.71
N SER A 252 -2.24 -25.44 -21.65
CA SER A 252 -1.95 -25.05 -20.26
C SER A 252 -0.46 -24.99 -19.97
N ILE A 253 0.32 -25.95 -20.50
CA ILE A 253 1.78 -25.97 -20.40
C ILE A 253 2.38 -24.78 -21.16
N ARG A 254 1.85 -24.43 -22.35
CA ARG A 254 2.20 -23.21 -23.09
C ARG A 254 1.90 -21.93 -22.33
N ALA A 255 0.71 -21.83 -21.77
CA ALA A 255 0.24 -20.66 -21.03
C ALA A 255 1.02 -20.46 -19.73
N LEU A 256 1.42 -21.56 -19.06
CA LEU A 256 2.23 -21.50 -17.86
C LEU A 256 3.68 -21.15 -18.18
N PHE A 257 4.31 -21.80 -19.17
CA PHE A 257 5.74 -21.64 -19.48
C PHE A 257 5.96 -21.00 -20.86
N PRO A 258 6.01 -19.64 -20.95
CA PRO A 258 6.27 -18.96 -22.21
C PRO A 258 7.70 -19.16 -22.71
N ASP A 259 8.69 -19.04 -21.81
CA ASP A 259 10.08 -19.37 -22.07
C ASP A 259 10.33 -20.83 -21.74
N ARG A 260 10.61 -21.63 -22.77
CA ARG A 260 10.82 -23.07 -22.68
C ARG A 260 11.91 -23.57 -23.62
N GLU A 261 12.73 -24.48 -23.11
CA GLU A 261 13.86 -25.09 -23.82
C GLU A 261 13.91 -26.60 -23.55
N CYS A 262 14.64 -27.33 -24.40
CA CYS A 262 14.84 -28.77 -24.24
C CYS A 262 16.31 -29.13 -24.47
N PHE A 263 16.83 -30.04 -23.64
CA PHE A 263 18.19 -30.56 -23.74
C PHE A 263 18.17 -32.08 -23.71
N THR A 264 18.89 -32.69 -24.64
CA THR A 264 19.07 -34.15 -24.73
C THR A 264 20.48 -34.51 -24.24
N LEU A 265 20.55 -35.43 -23.28
CA LEU A 265 21.79 -36.06 -22.82
C LEU A 265 21.76 -37.54 -23.16
N VAL A 266 22.84 -38.02 -23.78
CA VAL A 266 23.05 -39.46 -24.01
C VAL A 266 23.28 -40.19 -22.67
N ARG A 267 23.33 -41.53 -22.71
CA ARG A 267 23.65 -42.33 -21.51
C ARG A 267 25.08 -42.03 -21.02
N PRO A 268 25.31 -41.76 -19.71
CA PRO A 268 26.63 -41.34 -19.21
C PRO A 268 27.74 -42.39 -19.39
N VAL A 269 27.39 -43.66 -19.13
CA VAL A 269 28.25 -44.84 -19.23
C VAL A 269 27.44 -46.03 -19.75
N ASN A 270 28.10 -46.95 -20.46
CA ASN A 270 27.43 -48.13 -21.02
C ASN A 270 27.29 -49.27 -19.98
N ASN A 271 28.16 -49.32 -18.97
CA ASN A 271 28.19 -50.37 -17.94
C ASN A 271 27.22 -50.09 -16.79
N GLU A 272 26.39 -51.07 -16.43
CA GLU A 272 25.38 -50.93 -15.37
C GLU A 272 25.99 -50.81 -13.96
N LYS A 273 27.08 -51.54 -13.68
CA LYS A 273 27.82 -51.46 -12.39
C LYS A 273 28.49 -50.10 -12.16
N ASP A 274 28.75 -49.38 -13.24
CA ASP A 274 29.36 -48.05 -13.20
C ASP A 274 28.25 -46.98 -13.16
N LEU A 275 27.11 -47.22 -13.81
CA LEU A 275 25.88 -46.43 -13.68
C LEU A 275 25.32 -46.43 -12.23
N GLN A 276 25.56 -47.48 -11.46
CA GLN A 276 25.21 -47.53 -10.02
C GLN A 276 26.18 -46.72 -9.12
N ARG A 277 27.32 -46.28 -9.65
CA ARG A 277 28.41 -45.61 -8.91
C ARG A 277 28.83 -44.28 -9.54
N LEU A 278 27.92 -43.62 -10.28
CA LEU A 278 28.18 -42.38 -11.02
C LEU A 278 28.91 -41.30 -10.20
N ASP A 279 28.49 -41.09 -8.95
CA ASP A 279 29.08 -40.12 -8.00
C ASP A 279 30.56 -40.39 -7.65
N GLN A 280 31.01 -41.64 -7.82
CA GLN A 280 32.38 -42.07 -7.50
C GLN A 280 33.30 -42.11 -8.73
N LEU A 281 32.76 -41.91 -9.93
CA LEU A 281 33.52 -41.97 -11.18
C LEU A 281 34.11 -40.59 -11.52
N PRO A 282 35.39 -40.53 -11.94
CA PRO A 282 35.97 -39.28 -12.43
C PRO A 282 35.38 -38.89 -13.79
N MET A 283 35.35 -37.59 -14.09
CA MET A 283 34.69 -37.07 -15.30
C MET A 283 35.23 -37.67 -16.61
N ASN A 284 36.50 -38.09 -16.63
CA ASN A 284 37.16 -38.70 -17.78
C ASN A 284 36.63 -40.11 -18.15
N THR A 285 35.83 -40.74 -17.28
CA THR A 285 35.20 -42.05 -17.54
C THR A 285 33.85 -41.91 -18.27
N PHE A 286 33.26 -40.71 -18.29
CA PHE A 286 32.02 -40.46 -19.01
C PHE A 286 32.25 -40.36 -20.52
N ARG A 287 31.20 -40.67 -21.29
CA ARG A 287 31.23 -40.52 -22.75
C ARG A 287 31.44 -39.04 -23.14
N PRO A 288 32.24 -38.75 -24.19
CA PRO A 288 32.53 -37.38 -24.60
C PRO A 288 31.29 -36.63 -25.10
N GLU A 289 30.31 -37.35 -25.69
CA GLU A 289 29.03 -36.72 -26.06
C GLU A 289 28.18 -36.35 -24.83
N PHE A 290 28.31 -37.10 -23.72
CA PHE A 290 27.62 -36.79 -22.46
C PHE A 290 28.24 -35.57 -21.78
N THR A 291 29.58 -35.51 -21.68
CA THR A 291 30.27 -34.36 -21.07
C THR A 291 30.05 -33.09 -21.87
N SER A 292 30.19 -33.12 -23.21
CA SER A 292 29.89 -31.95 -24.04
C SER A 292 28.44 -31.48 -23.95
N GLY A 293 27.47 -32.39 -23.83
CA GLY A 293 26.06 -32.04 -23.62
C GLY A 293 25.79 -31.46 -22.23
N LEU A 294 26.43 -32.02 -21.20
CA LEU A 294 26.34 -31.56 -19.82
C LEU A 294 26.97 -30.18 -19.63
N ASP A 295 28.14 -29.92 -20.24
CA ASP A 295 28.81 -28.62 -20.19
C ASP A 295 27.98 -27.54 -20.89
N ALA A 296 27.40 -27.86 -22.06
CA ALA A 296 26.50 -26.95 -22.77
C ALA A 296 25.22 -26.63 -21.95
N PHE A 297 24.64 -27.64 -21.30
CA PHE A 297 23.50 -27.48 -20.38
C PHE A 297 23.87 -26.63 -19.15
N THR A 298 24.99 -26.93 -18.49
CA THR A 298 25.47 -26.21 -17.31
C THR A 298 25.77 -24.75 -17.63
N LYS A 299 26.40 -24.47 -18.77
CA LYS A 299 26.60 -23.12 -19.28
C LYS A 299 25.26 -22.40 -19.52
N PHE A 300 24.33 -23.05 -20.22
CA PHE A 300 22.98 -22.49 -20.45
C PHE A 300 22.28 -22.13 -19.14
N VAL A 301 22.30 -23.02 -18.14
CA VAL A 301 21.66 -22.75 -16.82
C VAL A 301 22.25 -21.49 -16.17
N PHE A 302 23.57 -21.30 -16.20
CA PHE A 302 24.18 -20.09 -15.62
C PHE A 302 23.93 -18.83 -16.47
N ASP A 303 24.02 -18.91 -17.79
CA ASP A 303 23.85 -17.77 -18.71
C ASP A 303 22.39 -17.28 -18.75
N ARG A 304 21.40 -18.17 -18.59
CA ARG A 304 19.96 -17.83 -18.65
C ARG A 304 19.28 -17.63 -17.31
N THR A 305 19.80 -18.15 -16.20
CA THR A 305 19.14 -17.94 -14.89
C THR A 305 19.20 -16.47 -14.50
N ARG A 306 18.02 -15.89 -14.22
CA ARG A 306 17.89 -14.52 -13.70
C ARG A 306 17.38 -14.55 -12.25
N PRO A 307 17.71 -13.54 -11.42
CA PRO A 307 17.05 -13.36 -10.12
C PRO A 307 15.53 -13.28 -10.31
N LYS A 308 14.74 -13.92 -9.45
CA LYS A 308 13.28 -13.81 -9.54
C LYS A 308 12.87 -12.39 -9.13
N GLN A 309 11.89 -11.78 -9.79
CA GLN A 309 11.46 -10.41 -9.49
C GLN A 309 9.94 -10.28 -9.59
N LEU A 310 9.36 -9.37 -8.81
CA LEU A 310 7.98 -8.91 -8.95
C LEU A 310 7.97 -7.38 -9.10
N GLY A 311 7.68 -6.91 -10.32
CA GLY A 311 7.74 -5.49 -10.65
C GLY A 311 9.15 -4.94 -10.42
N ALA A 312 9.29 -3.95 -9.54
CA ALA A 312 10.58 -3.36 -9.16
C ALA A 312 11.29 -4.09 -7.99
N SER A 313 10.70 -5.15 -7.42
CA SER A 313 11.22 -5.83 -6.23
C SER A 313 11.89 -7.17 -6.59
N THR A 314 13.20 -7.28 -6.39
CA THR A 314 13.99 -8.50 -6.62
C THR A 314 13.92 -9.47 -5.44
N MET A 315 13.72 -10.77 -5.66
CA MET A 315 13.70 -11.78 -4.61
C MET A 315 15.05 -11.84 -3.86
N THR A 316 14.99 -11.87 -2.54
CA THR A 316 16.14 -12.10 -1.65
C THR A 316 15.92 -13.38 -0.82
N GLY A 317 16.92 -13.84 -0.09
CA GLY A 317 16.82 -15.04 0.76
C GLY A 317 15.71 -14.96 1.83
N PRO A 318 15.58 -13.86 2.60
CA PRO A 318 14.47 -13.68 3.54
C PRO A 318 13.08 -13.76 2.86
N ILE A 319 12.95 -13.24 1.64
CA ILE A 319 11.70 -13.31 0.88
C ILE A 319 11.42 -14.73 0.41
N LEU A 320 12.43 -15.44 -0.09
CA LEU A 320 12.28 -16.82 -0.50
C LEU A 320 11.81 -17.69 0.68
N ALA A 321 12.33 -17.46 1.89
CA ALA A 321 11.86 -18.12 3.10
C ALA A 321 10.41 -17.73 3.45
N GLY A 322 10.07 -16.43 3.47
CA GLY A 322 8.72 -15.96 3.78
C GLY A 322 7.65 -16.41 2.77
N LEU A 323 7.97 -16.41 1.47
CA LEU A 323 7.10 -16.93 0.41
C LEU A 323 6.91 -18.44 0.56
N THR A 324 7.98 -19.19 0.83
CA THR A 324 7.89 -20.64 1.08
C THR A 324 6.95 -20.90 2.25
N GLN A 325 7.13 -20.22 3.39
CA GLN A 325 6.26 -20.35 4.55
C GLN A 325 4.80 -20.02 4.20
N SER A 326 4.54 -18.90 3.53
CA SER A 326 3.19 -18.49 3.13
C SER A 326 2.51 -19.50 2.17
N PHE A 327 3.26 -20.12 1.26
CA PHE A 327 2.76 -21.19 0.40
C PHE A 327 2.50 -22.48 1.19
N LEU A 328 3.35 -22.84 2.16
CA LEU A 328 3.09 -23.99 3.03
C LEU A 328 1.85 -23.77 3.90
N ASP A 329 1.66 -22.57 4.45
CA ASP A 329 0.48 -22.22 5.26
C ASP A 329 -0.81 -22.32 4.43
N ALA A 330 -0.79 -21.82 3.20
CA ALA A 330 -1.92 -21.98 2.26
C ALA A 330 -2.22 -23.45 1.97
N ILE A 331 -1.20 -24.25 1.60
CA ILE A 331 -1.32 -25.69 1.33
C ILE A 331 -1.86 -26.44 2.56
N ASN A 332 -1.33 -26.16 3.75
CA ASN A 332 -1.72 -26.80 5.01
C ASN A 332 -3.15 -26.43 5.47
N THR A 333 -3.66 -25.26 5.05
CA THR A 333 -5.04 -24.82 5.35
C THR A 333 -6.04 -25.21 4.26
N GLY A 334 -5.59 -25.79 3.14
CA GLY A 334 -6.42 -26.03 1.96
C GLY A 334 -6.83 -24.75 1.22
N ALA A 335 -6.19 -23.61 1.55
CA ALA A 335 -6.41 -22.35 0.87
C ALA A 335 -5.59 -22.27 -0.42
N VAL A 336 -6.13 -21.55 -1.41
CA VAL A 336 -5.43 -21.27 -2.67
C VAL A 336 -4.29 -20.27 -2.40
N PRO A 337 -3.01 -20.62 -2.64
CA PRO A 337 -1.93 -19.67 -2.50
C PRO A 337 -2.11 -18.52 -3.51
N THR A 338 -1.78 -17.30 -3.10
CA THR A 338 -1.96 -16.09 -3.92
C THR A 338 -0.67 -15.29 -3.93
N ILE A 339 0.00 -15.23 -5.09
CA ILE A 339 1.41 -14.84 -5.18
C ILE A 339 1.62 -13.38 -4.75
N SER A 340 0.77 -12.44 -5.20
CA SER A 340 0.94 -11.02 -4.85
C SER A 340 0.74 -10.75 -3.36
N SER A 341 -0.23 -11.39 -2.70
CA SER A 341 -0.51 -11.15 -1.29
C SER A 341 0.54 -11.79 -0.39
N SER A 342 1.03 -12.98 -0.75
CA SER A 342 2.19 -13.58 -0.07
C SER A 342 3.42 -12.69 -0.19
N TRP A 343 3.71 -12.15 -1.38
CA TRP A 343 4.84 -11.23 -1.57
C TRP A 343 4.68 -9.94 -0.76
N GLN A 344 3.52 -9.28 -0.83
CA GLN A 344 3.25 -8.04 -0.10
C GLN A 344 3.31 -8.24 1.43
N SER A 345 2.73 -9.33 1.93
CA SER A 345 2.77 -9.66 3.36
C SER A 345 4.19 -9.88 3.85
N VAL A 346 5.02 -10.58 3.06
CA VAL A 346 6.44 -10.80 3.38
C VAL A 346 7.24 -9.49 3.27
N GLU A 347 7.03 -8.67 2.24
CA GLU A 347 7.66 -7.35 2.10
C GLU A 347 7.33 -6.42 3.29
N GLU A 348 6.06 -6.37 3.74
CA GLU A 348 5.67 -5.59 4.91
C GLU A 348 6.26 -6.17 6.21
N ALA A 349 6.34 -7.50 6.36
CA ALA A 349 7.00 -8.14 7.50
C ALA A 349 8.50 -7.83 7.54
N GLU A 350 9.21 -7.92 6.42
CA GLU A 350 10.64 -7.59 6.32
C GLU A 350 10.91 -6.11 6.62
N CYS A 351 10.11 -5.20 6.04
CA CYS A 351 10.23 -3.78 6.33
C CYS A 351 9.94 -3.45 7.81
N ARG A 352 9.02 -4.18 8.45
CA ARG A 352 8.77 -4.09 9.89
C ARG A 352 9.98 -4.57 10.71
N ARG A 353 10.58 -5.73 10.38
CA ARG A 353 11.80 -6.22 11.07
C ARG A 353 12.97 -5.23 10.91
N ALA A 354 13.09 -4.59 9.75
CA ALA A 354 14.08 -3.53 9.52
C ALA A 354 13.78 -2.26 10.33
N TYR A 355 12.51 -1.87 10.46
CA TYR A 355 12.07 -0.76 11.32
C TYR A 355 12.39 -1.04 12.80
N ASP A 356 12.04 -2.22 13.32
CA ASP A 356 12.29 -2.60 14.71
C ASP A 356 13.80 -2.62 15.02
N SER A 357 14.62 -3.21 14.13
CA SER A 357 16.09 -3.21 14.25
C SER A 357 16.71 -1.80 14.17
N ALA A 358 16.16 -0.90 13.35
CA ALA A 358 16.58 0.49 13.28
C ALA A 358 16.20 1.27 14.56
N MET A 359 15.02 1.01 15.10
CA MET A 359 14.57 1.57 16.39
C MET A 359 15.47 1.11 17.54
N ASP A 360 15.82 -0.17 17.62
CA ASP A 360 16.74 -0.68 18.65
C ASP A 360 18.16 -0.13 18.50
N THR A 361 18.62 0.04 17.25
CA THR A 361 19.89 0.71 16.95
C THR A 361 19.87 2.16 17.41
N TYR A 362 18.78 2.90 17.17
CA TYR A 362 18.60 4.25 17.68
C TYR A 362 18.63 4.27 19.21
N ASN A 363 17.83 3.43 19.86
CA ASN A 363 17.73 3.35 21.33
C ASN A 363 19.07 3.03 22.00
N SER A 364 19.90 2.22 21.34
CA SER A 364 21.23 1.82 21.84
C SER A 364 22.35 2.81 21.51
N SER A 365 22.14 3.72 20.54
CA SER A 365 23.15 4.72 20.13
C SER A 365 22.85 6.14 20.59
N PHE A 366 21.59 6.43 20.93
CA PHE A 366 21.18 7.70 21.51
C PHE A 366 21.52 7.72 23.00
N ASP A 367 22.69 8.28 23.32
CA ASP A 367 23.17 8.42 24.70
C ASP A 367 22.37 9.48 25.48
N CYS A 368 21.38 8.99 26.23
CA CYS A 368 20.51 9.79 27.09
C CYS A 368 21.17 10.32 28.38
N LYS A 369 22.46 10.03 28.63
CA LYS A 369 23.17 10.44 29.86
C LYS A 369 23.97 11.72 29.72
N LYS A 370 24.06 12.29 28.52
CA LYS A 370 24.78 13.54 28.28
C LYS A 370 24.05 14.74 28.89
N PRO A 371 24.77 15.81 29.29
CA PRO A 371 24.15 17.05 29.76
C PRO A 371 23.15 17.60 28.74
N ALA A 372 22.08 18.24 29.23
CA ALA A 372 20.99 18.76 28.42
C ALA A 372 21.34 20.07 27.67
N GLU A 373 22.48 20.12 27.01
CA GLU A 373 22.87 21.20 26.10
C GLU A 373 22.29 20.94 24.70
N GLU A 374 21.73 21.98 24.09
CA GLU A 374 20.90 21.83 22.89
C GLU A 374 21.68 21.29 21.68
N ASP A 375 22.87 21.84 21.42
CA ASP A 375 23.74 21.42 20.31
C ASP A 375 24.26 19.99 20.48
N ALA A 376 24.79 19.67 21.67
CA ALA A 376 25.32 18.33 21.97
C ALA A 376 24.23 17.24 21.88
N LEU A 377 23.00 17.58 22.26
CA LEU A 377 21.84 16.71 22.19
C LEU A 377 21.34 16.54 20.75
N GLN A 378 21.31 17.62 19.96
CA GLN A 378 20.99 17.61 18.54
C GLN A 378 21.99 16.75 17.74
N GLU A 379 23.29 16.96 17.92
CA GLU A 379 24.31 16.12 17.28
C GLU A 379 24.22 14.64 17.70
N ALA A 380 23.90 14.36 18.97
CA ALA A 380 23.72 12.99 19.45
C ALA A 380 22.52 12.31 18.77
N HIS A 381 21.42 13.05 18.57
CA HIS A 381 20.27 12.61 17.78
C HIS A 381 20.64 12.35 16.32
N GLU A 382 21.31 13.29 15.65
CA GLU A 382 21.67 13.15 14.24
C GLU A 382 22.62 11.96 14.00
N ARG A 383 23.61 11.75 14.87
CA ARG A 383 24.48 10.56 14.83
C ARG A 383 23.70 9.26 15.02
N ALA A 384 22.78 9.21 15.99
CA ALA A 384 21.94 8.03 16.24
C ALA A 384 20.94 7.77 15.10
N MET A 385 20.33 8.83 14.56
CA MET A 385 19.38 8.80 13.46
C MET A 385 20.05 8.35 12.15
N ASN A 386 21.21 8.89 11.80
CA ASN A 386 21.96 8.47 10.62
C ASN A 386 22.38 6.99 10.72
N LYS A 387 22.78 6.53 11.91
CA LYS A 387 23.08 5.11 12.16
C LYS A 387 21.84 4.22 12.02
N ALA A 388 20.70 4.63 12.57
CA ALA A 388 19.42 3.92 12.45
C ALA A 388 18.93 3.85 11.00
N ILE A 389 18.99 4.95 10.25
CA ILE A 389 18.64 5.01 8.83
C ILE A 389 19.59 4.15 7.99
N SER A 390 20.89 4.11 8.32
CA SER A 390 21.83 3.20 7.65
C SER A 390 21.50 1.72 7.89
N VAL A 391 21.10 1.34 9.11
CA VAL A 391 20.66 -0.04 9.43
C VAL A 391 19.34 -0.38 8.73
N PHE A 392 18.40 0.57 8.69
CA PHE A 392 17.16 0.45 7.94
C PHE A 392 17.46 0.25 6.45
N ASN A 393 18.23 1.11 5.81
CA ASN A 393 18.54 1.01 4.38
C ASN A 393 19.32 -0.26 3.99
N ALA A 394 20.09 -0.85 4.91
CA ALA A 394 20.83 -2.12 4.72
C ALA A 394 20.01 -3.39 5.04
N SER A 395 18.76 -3.25 5.51
CA SER A 395 17.91 -4.37 5.95
C SER A 395 16.48 -4.30 5.40
N ALA A 396 15.97 -3.11 5.12
CA ALA A 396 14.68 -2.87 4.51
C ALA A 396 14.71 -3.31 3.04
N PHE A 397 13.64 -4.00 2.65
CA PHE A 397 13.57 -4.63 1.36
C PHE A 397 12.96 -3.73 0.28
N GLY A 398 13.43 -3.89 -0.96
CA GLY A 398 12.80 -3.36 -2.17
C GLY A 398 12.86 -1.83 -2.30
N ALA A 399 12.14 -1.34 -3.31
CA ALA A 399 11.81 0.08 -3.52
C ALA A 399 10.28 0.30 -3.47
N GLY A 400 9.53 -0.65 -2.90
CA GLY A 400 8.09 -0.66 -2.91
C GLY A 400 7.44 0.34 -1.96
N SER A 401 6.11 0.47 -2.08
CA SER A 401 5.32 1.38 -1.24
C SER A 401 5.39 1.02 0.24
N ALA A 402 5.56 -0.26 0.58
CA ALA A 402 5.76 -0.73 1.95
C ALA A 402 7.01 -0.10 2.60
N ARG A 403 8.17 -0.13 1.92
CA ARG A 403 9.39 0.53 2.40
C ARG A 403 9.16 2.01 2.68
N SER A 404 8.54 2.74 1.75
CA SER A 404 8.28 4.18 1.94
C SER A 404 7.35 4.46 3.13
N LYS A 405 6.35 3.61 3.41
CA LYS A 405 5.53 3.70 4.63
C LYS A 405 6.40 3.57 5.88
N PHE A 406 7.22 2.52 5.97
CA PHE A 406 8.05 2.25 7.15
C PHE A 406 9.20 3.25 7.33
N GLU A 407 9.75 3.79 6.24
CA GLU A 407 10.76 4.86 6.29
C GLU A 407 10.19 6.16 6.84
N LYS A 408 9.01 6.58 6.36
CA LYS A 408 8.28 7.75 6.90
C LYS A 408 7.89 7.53 8.35
N LEU A 409 7.46 6.32 8.71
CA LEU A 409 7.14 5.96 10.09
C LEU A 409 8.38 6.04 10.98
N LEU A 410 9.53 5.51 10.53
CA LEU A 410 10.81 5.60 11.26
C LEU A 410 11.19 7.05 11.51
N GLN A 411 11.26 7.89 10.47
CA GLN A 411 11.60 9.31 10.60
C GLN A 411 10.64 10.05 11.56
N THR A 412 9.33 9.75 11.49
CA THR A 412 8.32 10.36 12.36
C THR A 412 8.47 9.92 13.81
N THR A 413 8.66 8.62 14.06
CA THR A 413 8.85 8.07 15.42
C THR A 413 10.15 8.55 16.04
N LEU A 414 11.26 8.59 15.29
CA LEU A 414 12.55 9.09 15.77
C LEU A 414 12.48 10.57 16.14
N ARG A 415 11.88 11.41 15.28
CA ARG A 415 11.65 12.84 15.58
C ARG A 415 10.81 13.01 16.84
N LYS A 416 9.67 12.31 16.94
CA LYS A 416 8.79 12.40 18.12
C LYS A 416 9.52 12.00 19.40
N ARG A 417 10.27 10.88 19.37
CA ARG A 417 11.04 10.37 20.51
C ARG A 417 12.14 11.34 20.94
N PHE A 418 12.76 12.03 19.99
CA PHE A 418 13.72 13.09 20.27
C PHE A 418 13.07 14.31 20.93
N GLU A 419 11.96 14.83 20.39
CA GLU A 419 11.22 15.95 20.98
C GLU A 419 10.72 15.66 22.39
N ASP A 420 10.20 14.45 22.63
CA ASP A 420 9.76 14.00 23.95
C ASP A 420 10.93 13.88 24.94
N PHE A 421 12.10 13.40 24.49
CA PHE A 421 13.31 13.38 25.32
C PHE A 421 13.84 14.79 25.60
N LYS A 422 13.96 15.65 24.57
CA LYS A 422 14.42 17.05 24.67
C LYS A 422 13.58 17.83 25.68
N ARG A 423 12.25 17.69 25.62
CA ARG A 423 11.32 18.31 26.57
C ARG A 423 11.57 17.86 28.02
N ASN A 424 11.75 16.56 28.24
CA ASN A 424 11.98 16.01 29.57
C ASN A 424 13.36 16.42 30.13
N ALA A 425 14.42 16.31 29.32
CA ALA A 425 15.77 16.70 29.70
C ALA A 425 15.87 18.20 30.03
N PHE A 426 15.20 19.07 29.26
CA PHE A 426 15.13 20.50 29.54
C PHE A 426 14.32 20.80 30.81
N LEU A 427 13.25 20.07 31.09
CA LEU A 427 12.47 20.23 32.33
C LEU A 427 13.26 19.81 33.56
N GLU A 428 13.99 18.69 33.48
CA GLU A 428 14.85 18.22 34.57
C GLU A 428 16.03 19.18 34.82
N ALA A 429 16.69 19.64 33.76
CA ALA A 429 17.75 20.65 33.87
C ALA A 429 17.25 21.97 34.46
N ASP A 430 16.04 22.41 34.08
CA ASP A 430 15.39 23.60 34.64
C ASP A 430 15.09 23.45 36.15
N LEU A 431 14.63 22.27 36.57
CA LEU A 431 14.39 21.92 37.97
C LEU A 431 15.69 21.85 38.79
N GLN A 432 16.74 21.20 38.26
CA GLN A 432 18.06 21.16 38.90
C GLN A 432 18.65 22.56 39.08
N CYS A 433 18.52 23.43 38.07
CA CYS A 433 18.91 24.84 38.15
C CYS A 433 18.14 25.59 39.25
N SER A 434 16.82 25.39 39.34
CA SER A 434 16.00 26.00 40.40
C SER A 434 16.39 25.54 41.80
N ASN A 435 16.59 24.24 42.01
CA ASN A 435 16.95 23.67 43.31
C ASN A 435 18.32 24.19 43.79
N LYS A 436 19.29 24.31 42.88
CA LYS A 436 20.61 24.90 43.19
C LYS A 436 20.52 26.39 43.51
N ILE A 437 19.78 27.16 42.73
CA ILE A 437 19.55 28.59 43.01
C ILE A 437 18.90 28.79 44.39
N GLN A 438 17.89 27.99 44.74
CA GLN A 438 17.27 28.06 46.07
C GLN A 438 18.26 27.72 47.20
N SER A 439 19.15 26.74 46.98
CA SER A 439 20.23 26.42 47.92
C SER A 439 21.22 27.60 48.05
N MET A 440 21.65 28.19 46.94
CA MET A 440 22.54 29.36 46.91
C MET A 440 21.91 30.56 47.62
N GLU A 441 20.65 30.88 47.33
CA GLU A 441 19.88 31.94 47.98
C GLU A 441 19.83 31.76 49.50
N THR A 442 19.60 30.52 49.95
CA THR A 442 19.59 30.18 51.38
C THR A 442 20.97 30.37 52.02
N LYS A 443 22.05 29.91 51.35
CA LYS A 443 23.45 30.08 51.81
C LYS A 443 23.84 31.57 51.87
N VAL A 444 23.52 32.37 50.84
CA VAL A 444 23.83 33.81 50.77
C VAL A 444 23.03 34.58 51.82
N ARG A 445 21.72 34.33 51.96
CA ARG A 445 20.87 34.95 52.99
C ARG A 445 21.38 34.63 54.40
N ALA A 446 21.85 33.41 54.65
CA ALA A 446 22.46 33.04 55.93
C ALA A 446 23.79 33.78 56.18
N ALA A 447 24.60 34.02 55.14
CA ALA A 447 25.83 34.81 55.25
C ALA A 447 25.54 36.30 55.55
N CYS A 448 24.58 36.93 54.86
CA CYS A 448 24.18 38.33 55.09
C CYS A 448 23.57 38.60 56.48
N ASN A 449 23.07 37.56 57.17
CA ASN A 449 22.38 37.70 58.46
C ASN A 449 23.29 37.47 59.69
N ARG A 450 24.57 37.13 59.52
CA ARG A 450 25.52 37.05 60.64
C ARG A 450 25.90 38.46 61.14
N PRO A 451 26.09 38.66 62.46
CA PRO A 451 26.30 39.99 63.04
C PRO A 451 27.61 40.66 62.62
N ASP A 452 28.71 39.89 62.46
CA ASP A 452 30.03 40.40 62.10
C ASP A 452 30.35 40.28 60.59
N SER A 453 29.33 40.15 59.73
CA SER A 453 29.52 39.94 58.29
C SER A 453 30.12 41.16 57.58
N LYS A 454 31.30 40.96 57.00
CA LYS A 454 31.90 41.89 56.03
C LYS A 454 31.41 41.59 54.63
N LEU A 455 31.34 42.63 53.80
CA LEU A 455 30.93 42.52 52.40
C LEU A 455 31.83 41.54 51.62
N ASP A 456 33.15 41.65 51.76
CA ASP A 456 34.13 40.79 51.06
C ASP A 456 33.94 39.30 51.35
N ASP A 457 33.54 38.94 52.58
CA ASP A 457 33.27 37.55 52.96
C ASP A 457 32.03 37.01 52.26
N VAL A 458 30.98 37.83 52.13
CA VAL A 458 29.76 37.46 51.40
C VAL A 458 30.02 37.39 49.90
N VAL A 459 30.78 38.33 49.33
CA VAL A 459 31.18 38.31 47.91
C VAL A 459 32.00 37.06 47.59
N ARG A 460 32.97 36.70 48.44
CA ARG A 460 33.78 35.47 48.30
C ARG A 460 32.94 34.19 48.38
N ILE A 461 31.92 34.14 49.24
CA ILE A 461 30.98 33.02 49.31
C ILE A 461 30.12 32.96 48.05
N LEU A 462 29.62 34.10 47.56
CA LEU A 462 28.84 34.18 46.33
C LEU A 462 29.66 33.70 45.13
N ASP A 463 30.90 34.15 44.99
CA ASP A 463 31.82 33.77 43.91
C ASP A 463 32.07 32.25 43.88
N GLY A 464 32.39 31.64 45.03
CA GLY A 464 32.52 30.18 45.14
C GLY A 464 31.23 29.42 44.78
N LEU A 465 30.06 29.96 45.12
CA LEU A 465 28.77 29.38 44.74
C LEU A 465 28.44 29.56 43.25
N LEU A 466 28.89 30.65 42.62
CA LEU A 466 28.76 30.87 41.18
C LEU A 466 29.63 29.89 40.40
N MET A 467 30.87 29.64 40.84
CA MET A 467 31.73 28.60 40.25
C MET A 467 31.12 27.20 40.40
N GLU A 468 30.56 26.85 41.57
CA GLU A 468 29.84 25.59 41.80
C GLU A 468 28.63 25.46 40.85
N TYR A 469 27.86 26.55 40.68
CA TYR A 469 26.70 26.57 39.78
C TYR A 469 27.09 26.44 38.30
N GLU A 470 28.13 27.16 37.87
CA GLU A 470 28.61 27.15 36.49
C GLU A 470 29.13 25.76 36.09
N ALA A 471 29.91 25.12 36.95
CA ALA A 471 30.50 23.80 36.70
C ALA A 471 29.50 22.64 36.75
N THR A 472 28.36 22.80 37.43
CA THR A 472 27.45 21.67 37.73
C THR A 472 26.01 21.84 37.22
N SER A 473 25.70 22.93 36.55
CA SER A 473 24.35 23.22 36.03
C SER A 473 24.36 23.38 34.51
N TYR A 474 23.31 22.90 33.84
CA TYR A 474 23.22 22.78 32.38
C TYR A 474 21.84 23.21 31.89
N GLY A 475 21.68 23.37 30.58
CA GLY A 475 20.39 23.62 29.94
C GLY A 475 20.12 25.08 29.55
N PRO A 476 19.17 25.32 28.64
CA PRO A 476 19.01 26.61 27.94
C PRO A 476 18.62 27.79 28.86
N LYS A 477 18.00 27.51 30.01
CA LYS A 477 17.58 28.53 30.98
C LYS A 477 18.60 28.83 32.09
N LYS A 478 19.76 28.15 32.11
CA LYS A 478 20.84 28.30 33.11
C LYS A 478 21.15 29.78 33.38
N TRP A 479 21.57 30.50 32.35
CA TRP A 479 22.00 31.89 32.47
C TRP A 479 20.86 32.84 32.82
N THR A 480 19.67 32.66 32.24
CA THR A 480 18.48 33.49 32.56
C THR A 480 18.08 33.38 34.03
N LYS A 481 18.08 32.15 34.60
CA LYS A 481 17.80 31.95 36.02
C LYS A 481 18.91 32.53 36.90
N LEU A 482 20.18 32.36 36.52
CA LEU A 482 21.32 32.91 37.27
C LEU A 482 21.31 34.45 37.33
N VAL A 483 21.03 35.12 36.21
CA VAL A 483 20.91 36.59 36.15
C VAL A 483 19.74 37.07 37.02
N THR A 484 18.60 36.37 36.97
CA THR A 484 17.43 36.69 37.81
C THR A 484 17.77 36.56 39.30
N PHE A 485 18.47 35.49 39.69
CA PHE A 485 18.98 35.28 41.05
C PHE A 485 19.95 36.38 41.49
N LEU A 486 20.94 36.73 40.65
CA LEU A 486 21.92 37.78 40.95
C LEU A 486 21.25 39.14 41.17
N HIS A 487 20.28 39.52 40.33
CA HIS A 487 19.46 40.72 40.53
C HIS A 487 18.71 40.70 41.87
N GLN A 488 18.09 39.57 42.24
CA GLN A 488 17.38 39.43 43.52
C GLN A 488 18.32 39.48 44.73
N CYS A 489 19.51 38.87 44.65
CA CYS A 489 20.52 38.92 45.70
C CYS A 489 21.08 40.33 45.91
N LEU A 490 21.36 41.06 44.82
CA LEU A 490 21.83 42.44 44.87
C LEU A 490 20.77 43.39 45.43
N ALA A 491 19.51 43.25 45.00
CA ALA A 491 18.41 44.12 45.41
C ALA A 491 17.88 43.85 46.84
N GLY A 492 18.11 42.65 47.38
CA GLY A 492 17.68 42.25 48.73
C GLY A 492 18.83 42.06 49.72
N PRO A 493 19.28 40.82 50.00
CA PRO A 493 20.22 40.53 51.08
C PRO A 493 21.53 41.34 51.10
N MET A 494 22.06 41.71 49.92
CA MET A 494 23.26 42.55 49.82
C MET A 494 22.94 44.00 50.17
N LEU A 495 21.85 44.56 49.64
CA LEU A 495 21.40 45.94 49.92
C LEU A 495 21.03 46.12 51.39
N ASP A 496 20.44 45.11 52.04
CA ASP A 496 20.17 45.11 53.47
C ASP A 496 21.46 45.07 54.31
N LEU A 497 22.49 44.32 53.88
CA LEU A 497 23.80 44.32 54.53
C LEU A 497 24.49 45.70 54.39
N PHE A 498 24.46 46.29 53.19
CA PHE A 498 24.95 47.65 52.96
C PHE A 498 24.25 48.67 53.86
N ARG A 499 22.92 48.58 54.00
CA ARG A 499 22.15 49.46 54.87
C ARG A 499 22.57 49.34 56.33
N LYS A 500 22.69 48.11 56.86
CA LYS A 500 23.17 47.85 58.23
C LYS A 500 24.57 48.41 58.47
N GLN A 501 25.50 48.25 57.52
CA GLN A 501 26.84 48.83 57.64
C GLN A 501 26.82 50.36 57.57
N LEU A 502 25.96 50.96 56.73
CA LEU A 502 25.80 52.40 56.66
C LEU A 502 25.22 52.96 57.98
N GLU A 503 24.19 52.30 58.54
CA GLU A 503 23.61 52.63 59.85
C GLU A 503 24.64 52.52 60.99
N HIS A 504 25.52 51.51 60.95
CA HIS A 504 26.62 51.37 61.90
C HIS A 504 27.65 52.50 61.78
N ILE A 505 28.10 52.82 60.55
CA ILE A 505 29.02 53.94 60.28
C ILE A 505 28.39 55.27 60.69
N ASP A 506 27.08 55.47 60.46
CA ASP A 506 26.38 56.66 60.91
C ASP A 506 26.26 56.74 62.43
N ALA A 507 26.05 55.61 63.12
CA ALA A 507 26.09 55.56 64.58
C ALA A 507 27.49 55.90 65.13
N GLU A 508 28.56 55.36 64.54
CA GLU A 508 29.95 55.71 64.89
C GLU A 508 30.26 57.19 64.60
N ARG A 509 29.85 57.70 63.45
CA ARG A 509 29.99 59.11 63.06
C ARG A 509 29.26 60.04 64.03
N ASN A 510 28.05 59.68 64.46
CA ASN A 510 27.29 60.43 65.45
C ASN A 510 27.94 60.37 66.84
N ALA A 511 28.46 59.21 67.26
CA ALA A 511 29.21 59.06 68.51
C ALA A 511 30.53 59.86 68.50
N LEU A 512 31.25 59.89 67.36
CA LEU A 512 32.42 60.74 67.17
C LEU A 512 32.06 62.23 67.15
N ARG A 513 30.95 62.61 66.50
CA ARG A 513 30.45 64.00 66.51
C ARG A 513 30.11 64.49 67.91
N LEU A 514 29.47 63.64 68.73
CA LEU A 514 29.20 63.91 70.15
C LEU A 514 30.50 64.04 70.98
N LYS A 515 31.53 63.24 70.68
CA LYS A 515 32.87 63.40 71.29
C LYS A 515 33.54 64.71 70.86
N CYS A 516 33.43 65.10 69.59
CA CYS A 516 33.94 66.36 69.07
C CYS A 516 33.24 67.56 69.74
N SER A 517 31.91 67.60 69.79
CA SER A 517 31.20 68.70 70.47
C SER A 517 31.56 68.78 71.96
N SER A 518 31.66 67.64 72.66
CA SER A 518 32.14 67.62 74.05
C SER A 518 33.59 68.12 74.21
N SER A 519 34.43 67.97 73.18
CA SER A 519 35.79 68.52 73.14
C SER A 519 35.78 70.02 72.85
N ASP A 520 34.95 70.49 71.93
CA ASP A 520 34.78 71.91 71.61
C ASP A 520 34.20 72.68 72.82
N ASP A 521 33.25 72.09 73.54
CA ASP A 521 32.72 72.64 74.79
C ASP A 521 33.84 72.82 75.84
N LYS A 522 34.72 71.82 76.00
CA LYS A 522 35.91 71.90 76.87
C LYS A 522 36.89 72.98 76.42
N VAL A 523 37.15 73.08 75.12
CA VAL A 523 38.02 74.14 74.56
C VAL A 523 37.40 75.53 74.78
N SER A 524 36.08 75.68 74.64
CA SER A 524 35.38 76.94 74.90
C SER A 524 35.45 77.35 76.38
N LEU A 525 35.36 76.38 77.30
CA LEU A 525 35.51 76.60 78.74
C LEU A 525 36.95 77.03 79.08
N LEU A 526 37.95 76.36 78.51
CA LEU A 526 39.36 76.72 78.67
C LEU A 526 39.68 78.11 78.09
N ARG A 527 39.09 78.50 76.94
CA ARG A 527 39.22 79.86 76.40
C ARG A 527 38.62 80.91 77.33
N LYS A 528 37.41 80.69 77.87
CA LYS A 528 36.80 81.60 78.85
C LYS A 528 37.63 81.73 80.13
N GLN A 529 38.24 80.64 80.60
CA GLN A 529 39.17 80.66 81.73
C GLN A 529 40.46 81.45 81.41
N LEU A 530 40.98 81.32 80.19
CA LEU A 530 42.13 82.09 79.73
C LEU A 530 41.79 83.58 79.63
N GLU A 531 40.70 83.96 78.97
CA GLU A 531 40.23 85.35 78.85
C GLU A 531 40.03 86.01 80.23
N ALA A 532 39.45 85.28 81.20
CA ALA A 532 39.33 85.77 82.58
C ALA A 532 40.71 85.98 83.24
N SER A 533 41.65 85.04 83.06
CA SER A 533 43.02 85.16 83.56
C SER A 533 43.78 86.33 82.93
N GLU A 534 43.61 86.56 81.63
CA GLU A 534 44.21 87.69 80.92
C GLU A 534 43.57 89.02 81.31
N GLY A 535 42.26 89.06 81.54
CA GLY A 535 41.57 90.21 82.12
C GLY A 535 42.13 90.58 83.49
N HIS A 536 42.33 89.61 84.38
CA HIS A 536 43.01 89.83 85.65
C HIS A 536 44.46 90.32 85.46
N ARG A 537 45.21 89.77 84.51
CA ARG A 537 46.59 90.22 84.19
C ARG A 537 46.63 91.67 83.69
N ALA A 538 45.66 92.08 82.87
CA ALA A 538 45.52 93.46 82.39
C ALA A 538 45.11 94.43 83.52
N GLU A 539 44.21 94.01 84.41
CA GLU A 539 43.83 94.75 85.63
C GLU A 539 45.05 95.01 86.54
N TYR A 540 45.91 93.99 86.73
CA TYR A 540 47.17 94.12 87.46
C TYR A 540 48.16 95.07 86.77
N LEU A 541 48.33 94.95 85.45
CA LEU A 541 49.21 95.84 84.68
C LEU A 541 48.76 97.31 84.78
N ARG A 542 47.47 97.59 84.63
CA ARG A 542 46.90 98.94 84.76
C ARG A 542 47.16 99.55 86.13
N ARG A 543 47.02 98.78 87.23
CA ARG A 543 47.38 99.25 88.58
C ARG A 543 48.88 99.58 88.71
N TYR A 544 49.76 98.79 88.10
CA TYR A 544 51.19 99.11 88.06
C TYR A 544 51.46 100.39 87.26
N GLU A 545 50.77 100.58 86.13
CA GLU A 545 50.90 101.79 85.29
C GLU A 545 50.39 103.05 86.00
N GLU A 546 49.24 102.99 86.68
CA GLU A 546 48.74 104.06 87.56
C GLU A 546 49.79 104.42 88.64
N THR A 547 50.34 103.41 89.32
CA THR A 547 51.39 103.60 90.35
C THR A 547 52.68 104.23 89.78
N ILE A 548 53.07 103.87 88.55
CA ILE A 548 54.22 104.47 87.84
C ILE A 548 53.92 105.92 87.45
N ASN A 549 52.69 106.22 87.02
CA ASN A 549 52.28 107.56 86.60
C ASN A 549 52.24 108.52 87.81
N ASP A 550 51.73 108.07 88.95
CA ASP A 550 51.81 108.82 90.22
C ASP A 550 53.26 109.07 90.64
N LYS A 551 54.16 108.08 90.50
CA LYS A 551 55.60 108.25 90.75
C LYS A 551 56.24 109.27 89.80
N GLN A 552 55.85 109.30 88.52
CA GLN A 552 56.30 110.32 87.57
C GLN A 552 55.74 111.72 87.89
N LYS A 553 54.50 111.81 88.40
CA LYS A 553 53.89 113.06 88.83
C LYS A 553 54.64 113.65 90.04
N MET A 554 54.89 112.84 91.07
CA MET A 554 55.75 113.23 92.19
C MET A 554 57.16 113.64 91.72
N SER A 555 57.75 112.93 90.76
CA SER A 555 59.06 113.31 90.19
C SER A 555 59.03 114.63 89.43
N LYS A 556 57.92 115.00 88.78
CA LYS A 556 57.76 116.31 88.13
C LYS A 556 57.62 117.42 89.17
N ASP A 557 56.86 117.20 90.23
CA ASP A 557 56.72 118.16 91.32
C ASP A 557 58.06 118.44 92.03
N TYR A 558 58.89 117.41 92.23
CA TYR A 558 60.27 117.59 92.70
C TYR A 558 61.17 118.31 91.68
N SER A 559 61.00 118.09 90.37
CA SER A 559 61.79 118.79 89.35
C SER A 559 61.50 120.29 89.28
N VAL A 560 60.24 120.71 89.49
CA VAL A 560 59.85 122.12 89.59
C VAL A 560 60.43 122.74 90.86
N ARG A 561 60.36 122.03 92.01
CA ARG A 561 60.92 122.49 93.29
C ARG A 561 62.45 122.66 93.27
N ILE A 562 63.16 121.95 92.38
CA ILE A 562 64.62 122.02 92.21
C ILE A 562 65.02 123.11 91.19
N ALA A 563 64.18 123.42 90.21
CA ALA A 563 64.45 124.46 89.21
C ALA A 563 64.34 125.90 89.77
N GLU A 564 63.53 126.13 90.81
CA GLU A 564 63.30 127.46 91.39
C GLU A 564 64.37 127.91 92.42
N LEU A 565 65.28 127.03 92.85
CA LEU A 565 66.22 127.30 93.96
C LEU A 565 67.71 127.07 93.62
N GLN A 566 68.17 127.37 92.40
CA GLN A 566 69.63 127.38 92.13
C GLN A 566 70.13 128.26 90.98
N ASN A 567 69.93 129.59 91.06
CA ASN A 567 70.90 130.50 90.45
C ASN A 567 71.04 131.86 91.17
N LYS A 568 72.01 131.92 92.09
CA LYS A 568 72.69 133.12 92.63
C LYS A 568 71.84 134.00 93.59
N LYS A 569 72.43 134.57 94.65
CA LYS A 569 73.86 134.65 95.03
C LYS A 569 74.02 134.73 96.55
N ALA A 570 75.28 134.60 97.00
CA ALA A 570 75.72 134.98 98.34
C ALA A 570 75.21 136.39 98.72
N ASP A 571 74.97 136.72 99.99
CA ASP A 571 75.87 136.42 101.11
C ASP A 571 75.21 136.41 102.51
N GLU A 572 76.06 136.24 103.52
CA GLU A 572 75.92 136.64 104.93
C GLU A 572 75.20 135.74 105.95
N SER A 573 75.93 135.56 107.06
CA SER A 573 75.58 134.77 108.22
C SER A 573 75.34 135.66 109.45
N LYS A 574 74.50 135.16 110.37
CA LYS A 574 74.25 135.64 111.76
C LYS A 574 73.14 136.69 111.92
N SER A 575 72.00 136.21 112.43
CA SER A 575 71.43 136.82 113.63
C SER A 575 70.78 135.75 114.51
N LYS A 576 71.11 135.73 115.80
CA LYS A 576 70.57 134.81 116.82
C LYS A 576 69.60 135.58 117.70
N SER A 577 68.48 134.98 118.13
CA SER A 577 67.89 135.20 119.47
C SER A 577 66.57 134.43 119.66
N LEU A 578 66.55 133.49 120.62
CA LEU A 578 65.39 133.07 121.46
C LEU A 578 64.12 132.51 120.73
N ILE A 579 63.25 131.65 121.27
CA ILE A 579 63.01 131.01 122.59
C ILE A 579 62.43 129.60 122.23
N ALA A 580 62.98 128.48 122.70
CA ALA A 580 62.66 127.83 123.98
C ALA A 580 61.15 127.52 124.22
N SER A 581 60.70 126.35 123.77
CA SER A 581 59.63 125.58 124.42
C SER A 581 60.13 124.13 124.47
N LEU A 582 60.85 123.76 125.54
CA LEU A 582 60.32 123.26 126.82
C LEU A 582 59.71 121.86 126.64
N GLU A 583 60.47 120.82 126.93
CA GLU A 583 60.55 120.19 128.27
C GLU A 583 59.36 119.26 128.55
N SER A 584 59.64 117.95 128.62
CA SER A 584 59.25 117.14 129.78
C SER A 584 59.93 115.75 129.76
N ARG A 585 60.81 115.53 130.74
CA ARG A 585 61.20 114.22 131.33
C ARG A 585 61.97 113.23 130.43
N VAL A 586 63.21 112.80 130.72
CA VAL A 586 63.99 112.61 131.97
C VAL A 586 63.50 111.47 132.88
N SER A 587 64.47 110.66 133.33
CA SER A 587 64.38 109.58 134.34
C SER A 587 63.71 108.28 133.85
N ILE A 588 64.25 107.09 134.10
CA ILE A 588 64.82 106.61 135.38
C ILE A 588 66.09 105.72 135.22
N SER A 589 66.98 105.85 136.22
CA SER A 589 68.01 104.91 136.71
C SER A 589 69.26 104.58 135.88
N GLU A 590 70.19 105.54 135.84
CA GLU A 590 71.61 105.23 136.03
C GLU A 590 71.84 104.82 137.51
N GLY A 591 71.95 103.52 137.78
CA GLY A 591 72.11 102.97 139.15
C GLY A 591 73.24 101.95 139.28
N ARG A 592 74.27 102.01 138.42
CA ARG A 592 75.26 100.93 138.22
C ARG A 592 76.69 101.26 138.67
N LEU A 593 76.83 101.93 139.82
CA LEU A 593 78.10 102.10 140.54
C LEU A 593 78.18 101.24 141.81
N SER A 594 77.94 99.93 141.65
CA SER A 594 78.11 98.91 142.71
C SER A 594 78.62 97.56 142.18
N ALA A 595 78.26 97.16 140.95
CA ALA A 595 78.60 95.86 140.36
C ALA A 595 80.09 95.66 139.99
N VAL A 596 80.94 96.68 140.13
CA VAL A 596 82.37 96.63 139.77
C VAL A 596 83.20 95.70 140.71
N ARG A 597 82.58 95.12 141.75
CA ARG A 597 83.16 93.98 142.50
C ARG A 597 82.78 92.61 141.93
N GLU A 598 81.59 92.46 141.35
CA GLU A 598 81.05 91.18 140.87
C GLU A 598 81.73 90.73 139.56
N GLN A 599 82.19 91.71 138.76
CA GLN A 599 82.91 91.47 137.51
C GLN A 599 84.33 90.87 137.68
N ALA A 600 84.83 90.75 138.91
CA ALA A 600 86.12 90.12 139.21
C ALA A 600 86.01 88.60 139.49
N GLU A 601 84.92 88.15 140.13
CA GLU A 601 84.73 86.72 140.45
C GLU A 601 84.26 85.92 139.23
N SER A 602 83.42 86.52 138.38
CA SER A 602 82.97 85.91 137.11
C SER A 602 84.12 85.51 136.17
N ALA A 603 85.27 86.20 136.23
CA ALA A 603 86.42 85.90 135.37
C ALA A 603 87.18 84.62 135.78
N GLN A 604 86.99 84.14 137.02
CA GLN A 604 87.69 82.96 137.54
C GLN A 604 86.93 81.64 137.31
N GLU A 605 85.59 81.68 137.26
CA GLU A 605 84.77 80.51 136.93
C GLU A 605 84.86 80.12 135.45
N GLU A 606 84.81 81.10 134.53
CA GLU A 606 84.89 80.85 133.07
C GLU A 606 86.17 80.08 132.68
N ALA A 607 87.31 80.42 133.27
CA ALA A 607 88.58 79.75 133.02
C ALA A 607 88.56 78.25 133.41
N SER A 608 87.77 77.88 134.42
CA SER A 608 87.62 76.49 134.86
C SER A 608 86.72 75.66 133.95
N GLU A 609 85.68 76.28 133.35
CA GLU A 609 84.81 75.63 132.39
C GLU A 609 85.51 75.30 131.07
N TRP A 610 86.31 76.23 130.55
CA TRP A 610 87.04 76.03 129.29
C TRP A 610 87.98 74.83 129.35
N LYS A 611 88.57 74.54 130.51
CA LYS A 611 89.43 73.36 130.71
C LYS A 611 88.66 72.04 130.58
N ARG A 612 87.47 71.92 131.18
CA ARG A 612 86.61 70.72 131.02
C ARG A 612 86.12 70.54 129.58
N LYS A 613 85.75 71.63 128.90
CA LYS A 613 85.27 71.61 127.51
C LYS A 613 86.34 71.07 126.55
N TYR A 614 87.62 71.34 126.81
CA TYR A 614 88.73 70.84 125.97
C TYR A 614 89.02 69.34 126.15
N GLU A 615 89.00 68.82 127.39
CA GLU A 615 89.22 67.39 127.67
C GLU A 615 88.09 66.49 127.13
N TYR A 616 86.84 67.00 127.11
CA TYR A 616 85.71 66.30 126.49
C TYR A 616 85.89 66.18 124.96
N ALA A 617 86.18 67.29 124.27
CA ALA A 617 86.36 67.32 122.83
C ALA A 617 87.51 66.41 122.34
N ALA A 618 88.61 66.32 123.11
CA ALA A 618 89.74 65.45 122.79
C ALA A 618 89.37 63.95 122.83
N ASN A 619 88.59 63.52 123.81
CA ASN A 619 88.13 62.13 123.90
C ASN A 619 87.07 61.79 122.83
N GLU A 620 86.17 62.72 122.54
CA GLU A 620 85.16 62.54 121.49
C GLU A 620 85.82 62.33 120.11
N ALA A 621 86.81 63.16 119.77
CA ALA A 621 87.60 63.03 118.54
C ALA A 621 88.31 61.67 118.40
N LYS A 622 88.85 61.12 119.50
CA LYS A 622 89.48 59.79 119.49
C LYS A 622 88.47 58.69 119.16
N THR A 623 87.28 58.72 119.77
CA THR A 623 86.23 57.71 119.50
C THR A 623 85.63 57.83 118.09
N ALA A 624 85.67 59.02 117.48
CA ALA A 624 85.24 59.20 116.09
C ALA A 624 86.17 58.48 115.09
N LEU A 625 87.49 58.48 115.36
CA LEU A 625 88.49 57.91 114.46
C LEU A 625 88.44 56.37 114.40
N GLU A 626 88.22 55.71 115.54
CA GLU A 626 88.06 54.25 115.61
C GLU A 626 86.76 53.75 114.93
N ARG A 627 85.68 54.55 114.99
CA ARG A 627 84.43 54.27 114.24
C ARG A 627 84.62 54.45 112.73
N ALA A 628 85.45 55.40 112.29
CA ALA A 628 85.73 55.61 110.86
C ALA A 628 86.51 54.42 110.26
N ALA A 629 87.56 53.94 110.94
CA ALA A 629 88.34 52.79 110.48
C ALA A 629 87.49 51.51 110.34
N SER A 630 86.67 51.20 111.35
CA SER A 630 85.79 50.02 111.36
C SER A 630 84.56 50.15 110.43
N ALA A 631 84.25 51.35 109.94
CA ALA A 631 83.30 51.56 108.85
C ALA A 631 83.93 51.23 107.48
N GLN A 632 85.17 51.66 107.25
CA GLN A 632 85.87 51.49 105.96
C GLN A 632 86.19 50.02 105.63
N GLU A 633 86.51 49.21 106.64
CA GLU A 633 86.73 47.77 106.46
C GLU A 633 85.43 47.04 106.03
N ARG A 634 84.29 47.44 106.60
CA ARG A 634 82.96 46.92 106.23
C ARG A 634 82.53 47.33 104.81
N THR A 635 82.93 48.51 104.34
CA THR A 635 82.66 48.92 102.95
C THR A 635 83.50 48.11 101.96
N ASN A 636 84.78 47.86 102.25
CA ASN A 636 85.64 47.09 101.35
C ASN A 636 85.14 45.65 101.18
N LYS A 637 84.72 44.99 102.28
CA LYS A 637 84.19 43.62 102.21
C LYS A 637 82.93 43.51 101.33
N LYS A 638 82.03 44.49 101.39
CA LYS A 638 80.82 44.56 100.54
C LYS A 638 81.10 44.85 99.07
N VAL A 639 82.23 45.48 98.74
CA VAL A 639 82.66 45.67 97.35
C VAL A 639 83.20 44.36 96.79
N GLN A 640 84.05 43.65 97.55
CA GLN A 640 84.57 42.33 97.16
C GLN A 640 83.44 41.33 96.85
N GLU A 641 82.46 41.20 97.76
CA GLU A 641 81.30 40.31 97.61
C GLU A 641 80.43 40.67 96.37
N ARG A 642 80.43 41.93 95.93
CA ARG A 642 79.75 42.36 94.69
C ARG A 642 80.53 42.05 93.42
N GLU A 643 81.86 42.20 93.44
CA GLU A 643 82.68 41.85 92.27
C GLU A 643 82.65 40.35 91.98
N ASP A 644 82.74 39.52 93.02
CA ASP A 644 82.68 38.06 92.86
C ASP A 644 81.32 37.60 92.33
N ALA A 645 80.21 38.19 92.81
CA ALA A 645 78.88 37.92 92.29
C ALA A 645 78.73 38.29 90.79
N LEU A 646 79.21 39.46 90.38
CA LEU A 646 79.17 39.91 88.98
C LEU A 646 80.04 39.03 88.06
N ARG A 647 81.17 38.51 88.55
CA ARG A 647 82.03 37.59 87.77
C ARG A 647 81.35 36.25 87.50
N VAL A 648 80.63 35.70 88.49
CA VAL A 648 79.86 34.46 88.31
C VAL A 648 78.73 34.65 87.29
N GLU A 649 77.99 35.76 87.38
CA GLU A 649 76.87 36.02 86.46
C GLU A 649 77.30 36.36 85.03
N LEU A 650 78.45 37.02 84.85
CA LEU A 650 79.06 37.18 83.52
C LEU A 650 79.53 35.84 82.93
N ALA A 651 80.07 34.93 83.75
CA ALA A 651 80.53 33.62 83.29
C ALA A 651 79.36 32.72 82.83
N THR A 652 78.23 32.72 83.55
CA THR A 652 77.03 31.96 83.11
C THR A 652 76.43 32.54 81.83
N GLN A 653 76.32 33.87 81.72
CA GLN A 653 75.85 34.50 80.49
C GLN A 653 76.76 34.21 79.28
N LEU A 654 78.08 34.15 79.47
CA LEU A 654 79.01 33.79 78.40
C LEU A 654 78.76 32.35 77.91
N HIS A 655 78.60 31.41 78.83
CA HIS A 655 78.34 30.01 78.50
C HIS A 655 77.01 29.80 77.75
N GLU A 656 75.93 30.46 78.19
CA GLU A 656 74.64 30.44 77.47
C GLU A 656 74.74 31.01 76.05
N LYS A 657 75.58 32.03 75.82
CA LYS A 657 75.82 32.58 74.48
C LYS A 657 76.66 31.65 73.61
N GLU A 658 77.66 30.97 74.17
CA GLU A 658 78.46 29.97 73.44
C GLU A 658 77.60 28.79 72.97
N GLU A 659 76.68 28.30 73.81
CA GLU A 659 75.76 27.20 73.44
C GLU A 659 74.72 27.65 72.38
N LEU A 660 74.24 28.90 72.47
CA LEU A 660 73.42 29.52 71.42
C LEU A 660 74.16 29.67 70.09
N ILE A 661 75.44 30.05 70.11
CA ILE A 661 76.28 30.15 68.90
C ILE A 661 76.51 28.75 68.30
N ALA A 662 76.80 27.74 69.12
CA ALA A 662 76.98 26.36 68.67
C ALA A 662 75.70 25.81 67.99
N THR A 663 74.53 26.04 68.60
CA THR A 663 73.24 25.58 68.03
C THR A 663 72.81 26.38 66.79
N LEU A 664 73.16 27.66 66.68
CA LEU A 664 72.94 28.45 65.45
C LEU A 664 73.86 27.98 64.31
N ASN A 665 75.14 27.74 64.57
CA ASN A 665 76.08 27.21 63.58
C ASN A 665 75.65 25.83 63.06
N ALA A 666 75.15 24.95 63.92
CA ALA A 666 74.59 23.66 63.50
C ALA A 666 73.39 23.81 62.55
N LYS A 667 72.51 24.80 62.78
CA LYS A 667 71.38 25.12 61.90
C LYS A 667 71.83 25.72 60.56
N ILE A 668 72.85 26.58 60.55
CA ILE A 668 73.42 27.14 59.32
C ILE A 668 74.00 26.02 58.44
N ASN A 669 74.78 25.11 59.03
CA ASN A 669 75.33 23.97 58.28
C ASN A 669 74.22 23.07 57.68
N GLN A 670 73.11 22.86 58.41
CA GLN A 670 71.95 22.14 57.86
C GLN A 670 71.27 22.89 56.70
N THR A 671 71.11 24.22 56.77
CA THR A 671 70.49 24.98 55.69
C THR A 671 71.39 25.09 54.46
N GLU A 672 72.72 25.10 54.61
CA GLU A 672 73.67 25.05 53.49
C GLU A 672 73.64 23.70 52.76
N VAL A 673 73.59 22.58 53.49
CA VAL A 673 73.40 21.25 52.89
C VAL A 673 72.03 21.17 52.18
N HIS A 674 70.98 21.74 52.76
CA HIS A 674 69.67 21.76 52.10
C HIS A 674 69.66 22.65 50.83
N LYS A 675 70.34 23.81 50.87
CA LYS A 675 70.52 24.71 49.72
C LYS A 675 71.26 24.03 48.57
N THR A 676 72.37 23.33 48.84
CA THR A 676 73.12 22.60 47.80
C THR A 676 72.31 21.46 47.20
N SER A 677 71.54 20.73 48.00
CA SER A 677 70.58 19.73 47.50
C SER A 677 69.51 20.36 46.58
N LEU A 678 68.93 21.50 46.97
CA LEU A 678 67.94 22.21 46.16
C LEU A 678 68.53 22.76 44.84
N MET A 679 69.75 23.31 44.85
CA MET A 679 70.42 23.75 43.61
C MET A 679 70.63 22.60 42.63
N SER A 680 71.13 21.45 43.10
CA SER A 680 71.33 20.27 42.22
C SER A 680 70.02 19.76 41.59
N ARG A 681 68.89 19.90 42.31
CA ARG A 681 67.56 19.57 41.78
C ARG A 681 67.08 20.62 40.78
N LEU A 682 67.39 21.90 41.01
CA LEU A 682 67.03 23.00 40.11
C LEU A 682 67.73 22.83 38.75
N GLU A 683 69.04 22.58 38.74
CA GLU A 683 69.84 22.34 37.52
C GLU A 683 69.28 21.18 36.70
N VAL A 684 68.90 20.07 37.34
CA VAL A 684 68.27 18.92 36.68
C VAL A 684 66.89 19.28 36.10
N THR A 685 66.12 20.16 36.76
CA THR A 685 64.85 20.63 36.20
C THR A 685 65.03 21.62 35.06
N GLU A 686 66.00 22.53 35.13
CA GLU A 686 66.33 23.48 34.04
C GLU A 686 66.80 22.76 32.78
N ALA A 687 67.63 21.71 32.91
CA ALA A 687 68.06 20.88 31.79
C ALA A 687 66.86 20.20 31.10
N LYS A 688 65.88 19.69 31.86
CA LYS A 688 64.64 19.13 31.30
C LYS A 688 63.76 20.20 30.64
N LEU A 689 63.70 21.39 31.23
CA LEU A 689 62.91 22.51 30.70
C LEU A 689 63.45 22.97 29.33
N LYS A 690 64.78 23.04 29.16
CA LYS A 690 65.41 23.34 27.87
C LYS A 690 65.09 22.31 26.79
N ASN A 691 65.08 21.02 27.12
CA ASN A 691 64.68 19.97 26.16
C ASN A 691 63.20 20.11 25.76
N HIS A 692 62.30 20.35 26.72
CA HIS A 692 60.89 20.59 26.42
C HIS A 692 60.66 21.88 25.63
N GLU A 693 61.51 22.89 25.80
CA GLU A 693 61.49 24.12 25.00
C GLU A 693 61.89 23.84 23.54
N SER A 694 62.94 23.04 23.29
CA SER A 694 63.28 22.60 21.92
C SER A 694 62.16 21.77 21.27
N ASP A 695 61.54 20.85 22.02
CA ASP A 695 60.41 20.05 21.53
C ASP A 695 59.19 20.94 21.20
N SER A 696 58.92 21.96 22.05
CA SER A 696 57.85 22.94 21.82
C SER A 696 58.11 23.78 20.56
N VAL A 697 59.36 24.14 20.26
CA VAL A 697 59.72 24.86 19.04
C VAL A 697 59.54 23.98 17.80
N ALA A 698 59.92 22.70 17.86
CA ALA A 698 59.71 21.74 16.77
C ALA A 698 58.20 21.55 16.47
N LEU A 699 57.39 21.29 17.51
CA LEU A 699 55.94 21.16 17.38
C LEU A 699 55.26 22.43 16.86
N LYS A 700 55.74 23.63 17.25
CA LYS A 700 55.26 24.90 16.66
C LYS A 700 55.60 25.03 15.17
N GLY A 701 56.69 24.43 14.72
CA GLY A 701 57.04 24.31 13.29
C GLY A 701 56.06 23.43 12.53
N GLU A 702 55.79 22.22 13.03
CA GLU A 702 54.82 21.30 12.44
C GLU A 702 53.39 21.88 12.42
N ILE A 703 52.96 22.53 13.51
CA ILE A 703 51.64 23.18 13.58
C ILE A 703 51.51 24.28 12.51
N ARG A 704 52.54 25.09 12.25
CA ARG A 704 52.51 26.07 11.15
C ARG A 704 52.36 25.38 9.79
N LEU A 705 53.18 24.39 9.51
CA LEU A 705 53.18 23.67 8.23
C LEU A 705 51.82 22.97 7.98
N LEU A 706 51.21 22.41 9.03
CA LEU A 706 49.84 21.87 8.99
C LEU A 706 48.77 22.97 8.83
N THR A 707 48.96 24.16 9.40
CA THR A 707 48.06 25.31 9.23
C THR A 707 48.09 25.83 7.80
N ASP A 708 49.27 26.00 7.21
CA ASP A 708 49.47 26.45 5.83
C ASP A 708 48.83 25.46 4.83
N ASN A 709 49.03 24.15 5.06
CA ASN A 709 48.37 23.09 4.29
C ASN A 709 46.84 23.12 4.43
N LEU A 710 46.31 23.39 5.64
CA LEU A 710 44.87 23.50 5.89
C LEU A 710 44.28 24.72 5.17
N GLU A 711 44.97 25.86 5.13
CA GLU A 711 44.54 27.02 4.36
C GLU A 711 44.56 26.73 2.85
N SER A 712 45.59 26.07 2.33
CA SER A 712 45.65 25.65 0.93
C SER A 712 44.44 24.76 0.57
N VAL A 713 44.19 23.69 1.33
CA VAL A 713 43.04 22.79 1.11
C VAL A 713 41.69 23.52 1.26
N LYS A 714 41.59 24.49 2.17
CA LYS A 714 40.40 25.34 2.32
C LYS A 714 40.15 26.21 1.09
N THR A 715 41.19 26.76 0.45
CA THR A 715 41.02 27.53 -0.80
C THR A 715 40.58 26.64 -1.97
N GLU A 716 41.13 25.43 -2.10
CA GLU A 716 40.64 24.44 -3.09
C GLU A 716 39.19 24.00 -2.83
N ALA A 717 38.82 23.78 -1.57
CA ALA A 717 37.44 23.42 -1.23
C ALA A 717 36.47 24.54 -1.63
N GLN A 718 36.83 25.81 -1.39
CA GLN A 718 36.05 26.97 -1.81
C GLN A 718 35.99 27.16 -3.33
N SER A 719 37.00 26.72 -4.10
CA SER A 719 36.93 26.75 -5.56
C SER A 719 35.97 25.68 -6.09
N ARG A 720 36.08 24.44 -5.59
CA ARG A 720 35.15 23.34 -5.94
C ARG A 720 33.71 23.65 -5.53
N GLU A 721 33.48 24.32 -4.39
CA GLU A 721 32.14 24.75 -3.97
C GLU A 721 31.52 25.75 -4.96
N LYS A 722 32.31 26.68 -5.52
CA LYS A 722 31.84 27.62 -6.55
C LYS A 722 31.47 26.89 -7.85
N GLU A 723 32.29 25.92 -8.29
CA GLU A 723 31.98 25.09 -9.47
C GLU A 723 30.68 24.30 -9.28
N VAL A 724 30.47 23.68 -8.10
CA VAL A 724 29.23 22.97 -7.77
C VAL A 724 28.01 23.91 -7.81
N ARG A 725 28.11 25.14 -7.27
CA ARG A 725 27.02 26.13 -7.35
C ARG A 725 26.68 26.54 -8.79
N ILE A 726 27.67 26.64 -9.67
CA ILE A 726 27.45 26.95 -11.10
C ILE A 726 26.71 25.77 -11.77
N LEU A 727 27.19 24.55 -11.59
CA LEU A 727 26.55 23.34 -12.12
C LEU A 727 25.12 23.14 -11.58
N GLU A 728 24.86 23.52 -10.33
CA GLU A 728 23.52 23.46 -9.76
C GLU A 728 22.57 24.53 -10.34
N GLN A 729 23.07 25.72 -10.67
CA GLN A 729 22.30 26.72 -11.43
C GLN A 729 21.98 26.24 -12.85
N GLU A 730 22.95 25.64 -13.56
CA GLU A 730 22.74 25.06 -14.89
C GLU A 730 21.71 23.92 -14.85
N LYS A 731 21.83 23.00 -13.88
CA LYS A 731 20.86 21.93 -13.63
C LYS A 731 19.45 22.47 -13.42
N ASN A 732 19.29 23.50 -12.58
CA ASN A 732 17.98 24.10 -12.31
C ASN A 732 17.38 24.73 -13.57
N HIS A 733 18.19 25.44 -14.37
CA HIS A 733 17.76 26.02 -15.65
C HIS A 733 17.33 24.94 -16.67
N LEU A 734 18.11 23.84 -16.78
CA LEU A 734 17.76 22.68 -17.61
C LEU A 734 16.47 22.00 -17.13
N GLN A 735 16.25 21.91 -15.82
CA GLN A 735 15.04 21.32 -15.23
C GLN A 735 13.79 22.18 -15.48
N GLU A 736 13.89 23.51 -15.37
CA GLU A 736 12.81 24.44 -15.75
C GLU A 736 12.48 24.34 -17.25
N LYS A 737 13.51 24.26 -18.10
CA LYS A 737 13.33 24.07 -19.55
C LYS A 737 12.61 22.75 -19.85
N PHE A 738 13.01 21.65 -19.21
CA PHE A 738 12.35 20.35 -19.36
C PHE A 738 10.88 20.39 -18.89
N LEU A 739 10.61 21.00 -17.73
CA LEU A 739 9.23 21.23 -17.24
C LEU A 739 8.38 22.05 -18.22
N SER A 740 8.99 23.03 -18.92
CA SER A 740 8.29 23.82 -19.94
C SER A 740 7.93 23.01 -21.19
N GLU A 741 8.79 22.07 -21.59
CA GLU A 741 8.52 21.16 -22.71
C GLU A 741 7.48 20.09 -22.33
N CYS A 742 7.52 19.54 -21.10
CA CYS A 742 6.48 18.64 -20.61
C CYS A 742 5.09 19.30 -20.66
N LYS A 743 4.95 20.55 -20.22
CA LYS A 743 3.66 21.28 -20.31
C LYS A 743 3.17 21.43 -21.75
N LYS A 744 4.06 21.74 -22.71
CA LYS A 744 3.69 21.81 -24.14
C LYS A 744 3.25 20.44 -24.68
N PHE A 745 3.88 19.36 -24.21
CA PHE A 745 3.51 17.99 -24.58
C PHE A 745 2.14 17.61 -24.01
N ASP A 746 1.87 17.91 -22.74
CA ASP A 746 0.56 17.70 -22.10
C ASP A 746 -0.56 18.49 -22.80
N GLU A 747 -0.29 19.76 -23.17
CA GLU A 747 -1.22 20.56 -23.98
C GLU A 747 -1.47 19.96 -25.37
N ALA A 748 -0.46 19.37 -26.01
CA ALA A 748 -0.59 18.73 -27.32
C ALA A 748 -1.37 17.41 -27.23
N ASP A 749 -1.11 16.59 -26.23
CA ASP A 749 -1.84 15.34 -25.94
C ASP A 749 -3.33 15.61 -25.64
N MET A 750 -3.63 16.67 -24.87
CA MET A 750 -5.02 17.10 -24.65
C MET A 750 -5.72 17.49 -25.95
N ARG A 751 -5.07 18.28 -26.82
CA ARG A 751 -5.62 18.64 -28.15
C ARG A 751 -5.84 17.41 -29.04
N CYS A 752 -4.94 16.41 -29.00
CA CYS A 752 -5.12 15.15 -29.72
C CYS A 752 -6.35 14.38 -29.20
N LYS A 753 -6.52 14.29 -27.86
CA LYS A 753 -7.69 13.65 -27.24
C LYS A 753 -9.00 14.38 -27.51
N ASP A 754 -8.98 15.70 -27.65
CA ASP A 754 -10.14 16.48 -28.09
C ASP A 754 -10.51 16.14 -29.54
N ALA A 755 -9.53 16.13 -30.45
CA ALA A 755 -9.72 15.77 -31.86
C ALA A 755 -10.20 14.31 -32.03
N GLU A 756 -9.68 13.35 -31.27
CA GLU A 756 -10.18 11.96 -31.27
C GLU A 756 -11.64 11.86 -30.82
N ARG A 757 -12.05 12.64 -29.82
CA ARG A 757 -13.44 12.69 -29.35
C ARG A 757 -14.38 13.37 -30.35
N GLU A 758 -13.87 14.27 -31.17
CA GLU A 758 -14.63 14.87 -32.27
C GLU A 758 -14.75 13.90 -33.46
N ALA A 759 -13.65 13.23 -33.84
CA ALA A 759 -13.65 12.20 -34.88
C ALA A 759 -14.60 11.03 -34.54
N LYS A 760 -14.62 10.54 -33.29
CA LYS A 760 -15.56 9.49 -32.84
C LYS A 760 -17.02 9.91 -33.01
N ARG A 761 -17.38 11.12 -32.57
CA ARG A 761 -18.74 11.67 -32.74
C ARG A 761 -19.15 11.83 -34.21
N ALA A 762 -18.20 12.18 -35.08
CA ALA A 762 -18.42 12.25 -36.52
C ALA A 762 -18.64 10.86 -37.15
N VAL A 763 -17.93 9.83 -36.68
CA VAL A 763 -18.12 8.43 -37.12
C VAL A 763 -19.47 7.90 -36.64
N GLU A 764 -19.84 8.12 -35.37
CA GLU A 764 -21.15 7.72 -34.80
C GLU A 764 -22.32 8.33 -35.59
N LEU A 765 -22.24 9.61 -35.94
CA LEU A 765 -23.23 10.28 -36.80
C LEU A 765 -23.28 9.69 -38.22
N ALA A 766 -22.12 9.35 -38.81
CA ALA A 766 -22.06 8.74 -40.13
C ALA A 766 -22.58 7.29 -40.15
N ASP A 767 -22.41 6.54 -39.06
CA ASP A 767 -22.93 5.20 -38.89
C ASP A 767 -24.45 5.22 -38.68
N LEU A 768 -24.97 6.15 -37.87
CA LEU A 768 -26.42 6.37 -37.70
C LEU A 768 -27.09 6.71 -39.04
N ALA A 769 -26.52 7.65 -39.81
CA ALA A 769 -27.01 8.00 -41.14
C ALA A 769 -26.99 6.81 -42.13
N ARG A 770 -26.01 5.89 -42.01
CA ARG A 770 -25.98 4.64 -42.80
C ARG A 770 -27.08 3.66 -42.38
N VAL A 771 -27.39 3.56 -41.08
CA VAL A 771 -28.48 2.72 -40.57
C VAL A 771 -29.84 3.25 -41.04
N GLU A 772 -30.08 4.57 -40.98
CA GLU A 772 -31.29 5.20 -41.49
C GLU A 772 -31.44 5.02 -43.01
N ALA A 773 -30.37 5.20 -43.79
CA ALA A 773 -30.39 4.95 -45.23
C ALA A 773 -30.68 3.48 -45.57
N ALA A 774 -30.17 2.53 -44.78
CA ALA A 774 -30.46 1.11 -44.92
C ALA A 774 -31.91 0.75 -44.54
N ALA A 775 -32.49 1.43 -43.55
CA ALA A 775 -33.92 1.31 -43.22
C ALA A 775 -34.79 1.82 -44.37
N ALA A 776 -34.53 3.02 -44.89
CA ALA A 776 -35.28 3.58 -46.02
C ALA A 776 -35.20 2.72 -47.30
N GLN A 777 -34.10 2.00 -47.53
CA GLN A 777 -34.00 1.03 -48.63
C GLN A 777 -34.81 -0.26 -48.37
N ARG A 778 -34.88 -0.74 -47.12
CA ARG A 778 -35.76 -1.86 -46.75
C ARG A 778 -37.23 -1.49 -46.95
N ASP A 779 -37.66 -0.34 -46.46
CA ASP A 779 -39.03 0.16 -46.61
C ASP A 779 -39.42 0.32 -48.09
N LYS A 780 -38.49 0.81 -48.92
CA LYS A 780 -38.66 0.87 -50.38
C LYS A 780 -38.81 -0.52 -51.01
N GLY A 781 -38.02 -1.51 -50.57
CA GLY A 781 -38.13 -2.89 -51.03
C GLY A 781 -39.46 -3.54 -50.64
N GLU A 782 -39.94 -3.31 -49.41
CA GLU A 782 -41.25 -3.79 -48.96
C GLU A 782 -42.40 -3.12 -49.72
N ALA A 783 -42.32 -1.82 -49.96
CA ALA A 783 -43.29 -1.10 -50.79
C ALA A 783 -43.32 -1.62 -52.24
N GLN A 784 -42.17 -1.97 -52.82
CA GLN A 784 -42.08 -2.60 -54.15
C GLN A 784 -42.69 -4.01 -54.16
N ARG A 785 -42.45 -4.83 -53.12
CA ARG A 785 -43.11 -6.14 -52.96
C ARG A 785 -44.63 -6.00 -52.88
N LEU A 786 -45.14 -5.12 -52.02
CA LEU A 786 -46.57 -4.86 -51.87
C LEU A 786 -47.21 -4.33 -53.17
N ALA A 787 -46.48 -3.53 -53.95
CA ALA A 787 -46.92 -3.10 -55.28
C ALA A 787 -47.01 -4.27 -56.27
N MET A 788 -46.03 -5.19 -56.25
CA MET A 788 -46.03 -6.40 -57.09
C MET A 788 -47.19 -7.34 -56.72
N GLU A 789 -47.42 -7.59 -55.42
CA GLU A 789 -48.56 -8.39 -54.93
C GLU A 789 -49.89 -7.80 -55.40
N ARG A 790 -50.06 -6.48 -55.25
CA ARG A 790 -51.25 -5.76 -55.77
C ARG A 790 -51.39 -5.89 -57.29
N LEU A 791 -50.29 -5.84 -58.05
CA LEU A 791 -50.31 -6.03 -59.50
C LEU A 791 -50.81 -7.44 -59.86
N THR A 792 -50.28 -8.49 -59.22
CA THR A 792 -50.73 -9.87 -59.47
C THR A 792 -52.20 -10.11 -59.08
N LEU A 793 -52.69 -9.40 -58.06
CA LEU A 793 -54.10 -9.43 -57.69
C LEU A 793 -54.98 -8.72 -58.74
N ILE A 794 -54.52 -7.58 -59.25
CA ILE A 794 -55.20 -6.85 -60.35
C ILE A 794 -55.26 -7.75 -61.60
N GLU A 795 -54.16 -8.35 -62.04
CA GLU A 795 -54.21 -9.26 -63.20
C GLU A 795 -55.12 -10.49 -62.99
N ARG A 796 -55.29 -10.94 -61.73
CA ARG A 796 -56.24 -12.03 -61.42
C ARG A 796 -57.69 -11.53 -61.55
N MET A 797 -57.98 -10.32 -61.07
CA MET A 797 -59.29 -9.68 -61.23
C MET A 797 -59.58 -9.37 -62.71
N GLU A 798 -58.62 -8.89 -63.48
CA GLU A 798 -58.75 -8.63 -64.92
C GLU A 798 -59.09 -9.91 -65.69
N ARG A 799 -58.43 -11.04 -65.40
CA ARG A 799 -58.81 -12.35 -66.00
C ARG A 799 -60.21 -12.80 -65.62
N GLN A 800 -60.70 -12.46 -64.41
CA GLN A 800 -62.09 -12.73 -64.01
C GLN A 800 -63.07 -11.82 -64.76
N VAL A 801 -62.78 -10.52 -64.89
CA VAL A 801 -63.58 -9.58 -65.69
C VAL A 801 -63.65 -10.03 -67.15
N GLU A 802 -62.52 -10.39 -67.76
CA GLU A 802 -62.46 -10.87 -69.15
C GLU A 802 -63.18 -12.23 -69.33
N THR A 803 -63.34 -13.02 -68.27
CA THR A 803 -64.19 -14.23 -68.29
C THR A 803 -65.68 -13.87 -68.27
N LEU A 804 -66.07 -12.95 -67.37
CA LEU A 804 -67.44 -12.43 -67.28
C LEU A 804 -67.87 -11.66 -68.54
N GLU A 805 -66.94 -10.97 -69.21
CA GLU A 805 -67.21 -10.29 -70.49
C GLU A 805 -67.44 -11.28 -71.64
N ARG A 806 -66.75 -12.43 -71.66
CA ARG A 806 -67.04 -13.52 -72.60
C ARG A 806 -68.40 -14.16 -72.31
N GLU A 807 -68.76 -14.35 -71.05
CA GLU A 807 -70.10 -14.85 -70.67
C GLU A 807 -71.21 -13.87 -71.05
N LYS A 808 -71.02 -12.57 -70.78
CA LYS A 808 -71.90 -11.49 -71.24
C LYS A 808 -72.05 -11.50 -72.75
N SER A 809 -70.95 -11.65 -73.50
CA SER A 809 -70.98 -11.67 -74.98
C SER A 809 -71.78 -12.86 -75.51
N LYS A 810 -71.61 -14.06 -74.93
CA LYS A 810 -72.45 -15.23 -75.26
C LYS A 810 -73.93 -15.01 -74.96
N MET A 811 -74.25 -14.39 -73.82
CA MET A 811 -75.64 -14.06 -73.47
C MET A 811 -76.25 -13.02 -74.43
N VAL A 812 -75.45 -12.08 -74.95
CA VAL A 812 -75.87 -11.14 -76.00
C VAL A 812 -76.08 -11.87 -77.33
N GLU A 813 -75.17 -12.75 -77.76
CA GLU A 813 -75.34 -13.57 -78.96
C GLU A 813 -76.59 -14.48 -78.86
N GLU A 814 -76.87 -15.06 -77.70
CA GLU A 814 -78.10 -15.83 -77.46
C GLU A 814 -79.36 -14.95 -77.51
N MET A 815 -79.31 -13.73 -76.96
CA MET A 815 -80.40 -12.75 -77.05
C MET A 815 -80.66 -12.30 -78.48
N GLU A 816 -79.63 -11.99 -79.26
CA GLU A 816 -79.74 -11.64 -80.68
C GLU A 816 -80.28 -12.81 -81.51
N ARG A 817 -79.83 -14.04 -81.24
CA ARG A 817 -80.35 -15.25 -81.90
C ARG A 817 -81.82 -15.49 -81.57
N LEU A 818 -82.26 -15.24 -80.34
CA LEU A 818 -83.67 -15.30 -79.96
C LEU A 818 -84.48 -14.20 -80.66
N HIS A 819 -83.99 -12.96 -80.70
CA HIS A 819 -84.67 -11.85 -81.36
C HIS A 819 -84.75 -12.06 -82.89
N GLN A 820 -83.72 -12.61 -83.52
CA GLN A 820 -83.79 -13.01 -84.93
C GLN A 820 -84.83 -14.12 -85.16
N SER A 821 -84.96 -15.08 -84.24
CA SER A 821 -86.00 -16.12 -84.33
C SER A 821 -87.42 -15.57 -84.15
N GLU A 822 -87.58 -14.49 -83.35
CA GLU A 822 -88.83 -13.75 -83.19
C GLU A 822 -89.17 -12.96 -84.47
N LEU A 823 -88.21 -12.25 -85.06
CA LEU A 823 -88.35 -11.56 -86.34
C LEU A 823 -88.71 -12.52 -87.49
N ASP A 824 -88.03 -13.67 -87.57
CA ASP A 824 -88.33 -14.71 -88.55
C ASP A 824 -89.73 -15.32 -88.36
N ALA A 825 -90.19 -15.46 -87.11
CA ALA A 825 -91.55 -15.91 -86.79
C ALA A 825 -92.60 -14.86 -87.21
N LEU A 826 -92.38 -13.59 -86.88
CA LEU A 826 -93.25 -12.47 -87.29
C LEU A 826 -93.31 -12.33 -88.83
N SER A 827 -92.18 -12.51 -89.53
CA SER A 827 -92.15 -12.51 -90.99
C SER A 827 -92.92 -13.70 -91.59
N LYS A 828 -92.86 -14.88 -90.95
CA LYS A 828 -93.65 -16.05 -91.38
C LYS A 828 -95.15 -15.86 -91.15
N VAL A 829 -95.55 -15.23 -90.04
CA VAL A 829 -96.96 -14.87 -89.79
C VAL A 829 -97.46 -13.93 -90.89
N ARG A 830 -96.73 -12.84 -91.19
CA ARG A 830 -97.12 -11.91 -92.28
C ARG A 830 -97.27 -12.61 -93.64
N MET A 831 -96.34 -13.48 -94.02
CA MET A 831 -96.46 -14.26 -95.27
C MET A 831 -97.60 -15.29 -95.25
N LEU A 832 -98.06 -15.73 -94.08
CA LEU A 832 -99.24 -16.59 -93.97
C LEU A 832 -100.52 -15.77 -94.11
N ASP A 833 -100.59 -14.59 -93.51
CA ASP A 833 -101.73 -13.67 -93.65
C ASP A 833 -101.90 -13.24 -95.12
N GLU A 834 -100.83 -12.78 -95.79
CA GLU A 834 -100.85 -12.45 -97.23
C GLU A 834 -101.28 -13.63 -98.12
N ARG A 835 -100.92 -14.87 -97.74
CA ARG A 835 -101.35 -16.09 -98.44
C ARG A 835 -102.80 -16.49 -98.13
N VAL A 836 -103.37 -16.05 -97.01
CA VAL A 836 -104.78 -16.23 -96.69
C VAL A 836 -105.60 -15.24 -97.52
N ASP A 837 -105.24 -13.96 -97.53
CA ASP A 837 -105.89 -12.92 -98.36
C ASP A 837 -105.93 -13.32 -99.85
N GLU A 838 -104.81 -13.76 -100.41
CA GLU A 838 -104.70 -14.22 -101.79
C GLU A 838 -105.55 -15.48 -102.04
N ARG A 839 -105.67 -16.38 -101.06
CA ARG A 839 -106.53 -17.57 -101.13
C ARG A 839 -108.01 -17.21 -101.07
N GLU A 840 -108.42 -16.27 -100.23
CA GLU A 840 -109.80 -15.80 -100.15
C GLU A 840 -110.23 -15.16 -101.47
N LYS A 841 -109.36 -14.35 -102.07
CA LYS A 841 -109.58 -13.75 -103.39
C LYS A 841 -109.72 -14.81 -104.50
N GLN A 842 -108.82 -15.78 -104.54
CA GLN A 842 -108.88 -16.91 -105.50
C GLN A 842 -110.14 -17.77 -105.31
N ILE A 843 -110.61 -17.98 -104.07
CA ILE A 843 -111.87 -18.69 -103.77
C ILE A 843 -113.07 -17.89 -104.29
N GLY A 844 -113.06 -16.56 -104.15
CA GLY A 844 -114.08 -15.67 -104.73
C GLY A 844 -114.19 -15.82 -106.25
N GLU A 845 -113.08 -15.67 -106.97
CA GLU A 845 -113.02 -15.80 -108.44
C GLU A 845 -113.43 -17.22 -108.92
N MET A 846 -113.03 -18.27 -108.18
CA MET A 846 -113.35 -19.65 -108.53
C MET A 846 -114.84 -19.98 -108.34
N LEU A 847 -115.50 -19.38 -107.34
CA LEU A 847 -116.95 -19.53 -107.13
C LEU A 847 -117.76 -18.86 -108.25
N GLU A 848 -117.33 -17.70 -108.72
CA GLU A 848 -117.98 -16.97 -109.82
C GLU A 848 -117.87 -17.76 -111.14
N GLN A 849 -116.67 -18.30 -111.44
CA GLN A 849 -116.48 -19.20 -112.59
C GLN A 849 -117.28 -20.51 -112.49
N ASN A 850 -117.37 -21.14 -111.30
CA ASN A 850 -118.10 -22.39 -111.14
C ASN A 850 -119.61 -22.21 -111.35
N ASN A 851 -120.19 -21.10 -110.87
CA ASN A 851 -121.60 -20.78 -111.13
C ASN A 851 -121.88 -20.59 -112.63
N GLN A 852 -120.97 -19.93 -113.36
CA GLN A 852 -121.08 -19.80 -114.82
C GLN A 852 -121.01 -21.17 -115.52
N GLN A 853 -120.10 -22.05 -115.11
CA GLN A 853 -119.99 -23.41 -115.66
C GLN A 853 -121.23 -24.27 -115.36
N ARG A 854 -121.79 -24.18 -114.14
CA ARG A 854 -123.02 -24.88 -113.76
C ARG A 854 -124.20 -24.46 -114.62
N SER A 855 -124.35 -23.16 -114.90
CA SER A 855 -125.40 -22.63 -115.79
C SER A 855 -125.28 -23.25 -117.20
N ASN A 856 -124.09 -23.20 -117.81
CA ASN A 856 -123.85 -23.76 -119.14
C ASN A 856 -124.07 -25.29 -119.19
N THR A 857 -123.65 -26.02 -118.16
CA THR A 857 -123.73 -27.50 -118.14
C THR A 857 -125.18 -27.99 -117.96
N VAL A 858 -125.99 -27.27 -117.17
CA VAL A 858 -127.43 -27.57 -117.04
C VAL A 858 -128.16 -27.38 -118.38
N GLN A 859 -127.77 -26.37 -119.16
CA GLN A 859 -128.33 -26.14 -120.50
C GLN A 859 -128.04 -27.29 -121.48
N VAL A 860 -126.92 -28.00 -121.32
CA VAL A 860 -126.56 -29.19 -122.11
C VAL A 860 -127.29 -30.45 -121.61
N LEU A 861 -127.53 -30.58 -120.30
CA LEU A 861 -128.26 -31.71 -119.71
C LEU A 861 -129.69 -31.86 -120.25
N GLU A 862 -130.36 -30.78 -120.63
CA GLU A 862 -131.74 -30.87 -121.16
C GLU A 862 -131.79 -31.36 -122.61
N SER A 863 -130.79 -31.04 -123.44
CA SER A 863 -130.78 -31.40 -124.87
C SER A 863 -130.52 -32.90 -125.14
N LEU A 864 -129.59 -33.52 -124.41
CA LEU A 864 -129.22 -34.93 -124.60
C LEU A 864 -130.18 -35.90 -123.89
N LEU A 865 -130.82 -35.48 -122.81
CA LEU A 865 -131.84 -36.27 -122.12
C LEU A 865 -133.11 -36.46 -122.98
N ALA A 866 -133.37 -35.52 -123.90
CA ALA A 866 -134.46 -35.65 -124.87
C ALA A 866 -134.20 -36.78 -125.88
N THR A 867 -132.97 -36.90 -126.41
CA THR A 867 -132.63 -37.86 -127.47
C THR A 867 -132.54 -39.32 -127.01
N GLU A 868 -132.03 -39.58 -125.79
CA GLU A 868 -131.90 -40.97 -125.28
C GLU A 868 -133.25 -41.59 -124.87
N ARG A 869 -134.22 -40.77 -124.44
CA ARG A 869 -135.54 -41.27 -124.03
C ARG A 869 -136.36 -41.84 -125.19
N GLU A 870 -136.10 -41.43 -126.42
CA GLU A 870 -136.72 -42.02 -127.61
C GLU A 870 -136.14 -43.41 -127.92
N ALA A 871 -134.82 -43.60 -127.79
CA ALA A 871 -134.16 -44.89 -128.03
C ALA A 871 -134.58 -45.99 -127.03
N CYS A 872 -134.76 -45.62 -125.75
CA CYS A 872 -135.14 -46.55 -124.69
C CYS A 872 -136.55 -47.17 -124.87
N ALA A 873 -137.43 -46.55 -125.67
CA ALA A 873 -138.82 -47.00 -125.83
C ALA A 873 -139.01 -48.14 -126.85
N GLU A 874 -138.11 -48.28 -127.84
CA GLU A 874 -138.32 -49.20 -128.96
C GLU A 874 -137.70 -50.60 -128.73
N ALA A 875 -136.64 -50.69 -127.92
CA ALA A 875 -135.97 -51.96 -127.64
C ALA A 875 -136.80 -52.90 -126.74
N ASN A 876 -137.41 -52.38 -125.67
CA ASN A 876 -138.16 -53.19 -124.69
C ASN A 876 -139.36 -53.91 -125.31
N LYS A 877 -140.08 -53.26 -126.24
CA LYS A 877 -141.25 -53.86 -126.92
C LYS A 877 -140.94 -55.13 -127.73
N ARG A 878 -139.70 -55.31 -128.21
CA ARG A 878 -139.31 -56.50 -129.00
C ARG A 878 -138.96 -57.71 -128.14
N ALA A 879 -138.54 -57.51 -126.88
CA ALA A 879 -138.12 -58.60 -126.00
C ALA A 879 -139.31 -59.30 -125.32
N GLU A 880 -140.30 -58.55 -124.84
CA GLU A 880 -141.44 -59.11 -124.09
C GLU A 880 -142.31 -60.07 -124.92
N ALA A 881 -142.39 -59.84 -126.24
CA ALA A 881 -143.13 -60.70 -127.18
C ALA A 881 -142.60 -62.15 -127.23
N LEU A 882 -141.28 -62.36 -127.07
CA LEU A 882 -140.66 -63.69 -127.09
C LEU A 882 -140.89 -64.48 -125.79
N SER A 883 -141.14 -63.80 -124.67
CA SER A 883 -141.34 -64.45 -123.37
C SER A 883 -142.70 -65.17 -123.27
N LEU A 884 -143.70 -64.75 -124.05
CA LEU A 884 -145.06 -65.27 -123.99
C LEU A 884 -145.26 -66.61 -124.72
N GLN A 885 -144.40 -66.95 -125.69
CA GLN A 885 -144.60 -68.15 -126.53
C GLN A 885 -144.11 -69.45 -125.89
N LEU A 886 -143.01 -69.41 -125.10
CA LEU A 886 -142.39 -70.60 -124.51
C LEU A 886 -143.11 -71.15 -123.26
N GLN A 887 -143.86 -70.31 -122.55
CA GLN A 887 -144.53 -70.72 -121.31
C GLN A 887 -145.78 -71.60 -121.58
N SER A 888 -146.33 -71.56 -122.80
CA SER A 888 -147.52 -72.33 -123.19
C SER A 888 -147.23 -73.82 -123.47
N THR A 889 -146.00 -74.19 -123.82
CA THR A 889 -145.71 -75.53 -124.37
C THR A 889 -145.33 -76.60 -123.34
N GLN A 890 -144.84 -76.23 -122.16
CA GLN A 890 -144.32 -77.23 -121.20
C GLN A 890 -145.41 -77.87 -120.33
N GLY A 891 -146.52 -77.17 -120.05
CA GLY A 891 -147.63 -77.64 -119.21
C GLY A 891 -148.45 -78.82 -119.77
N LYS A 892 -148.01 -79.44 -120.87
CA LYS A 892 -148.59 -80.66 -121.45
C LYS A 892 -147.74 -81.91 -121.24
N LEU A 893 -146.49 -81.77 -120.74
CA LEU A 893 -145.55 -82.89 -120.65
C LEU A 893 -145.75 -83.75 -119.39
N ASP A 894 -146.21 -83.15 -118.29
CA ASP A 894 -146.35 -83.82 -116.99
C ASP A 894 -147.56 -84.77 -116.90
N MET A 895 -148.44 -84.79 -117.91
CA MET A 895 -149.69 -85.58 -117.90
C MET A 895 -149.55 -87.00 -118.46
N LEU A 896 -148.45 -87.36 -119.13
CA LEU A 896 -148.47 -88.48 -120.10
C LEU A 896 -147.69 -89.75 -119.72
N GLN A 897 -146.94 -89.79 -118.62
CA GLN A 897 -146.06 -90.96 -118.35
C GLN A 897 -146.01 -91.45 -116.89
N GLN A 898 -147.14 -91.32 -116.22
CA GLN A 898 -147.48 -92.06 -115.00
C GLN A 898 -147.77 -93.56 -115.26
N GLU A 899 -147.75 -94.02 -116.52
CA GLU A 899 -148.21 -95.37 -116.92
C GLU A 899 -147.17 -96.50 -116.88
N LEU A 900 -145.86 -96.24 -117.05
CA LEU A 900 -144.89 -97.33 -117.28
C LEU A 900 -144.24 -97.93 -116.03
N THR A 901 -145.01 -98.06 -114.95
CA THR A 901 -144.70 -99.04 -113.89
C THR A 901 -145.29 -100.40 -114.29
N SER A 902 -144.80 -101.00 -115.36
CA SER A 902 -145.01 -102.44 -115.61
C SER A 902 -143.90 -103.02 -116.46
N VAL A 903 -143.50 -104.26 -116.12
CA VAL A 903 -142.40 -105.02 -116.75
C VAL A 903 -141.03 -104.38 -116.44
N ARG A 904 -140.36 -104.80 -115.35
CA ARG A 904 -139.59 -106.07 -115.19
C ARG A 904 -138.38 -106.13 -116.13
N LEU A 905 -137.40 -106.94 -115.72
CA LEU A 905 -136.22 -107.36 -116.48
C LEU A 905 -135.17 -106.25 -116.59
N ASN A 906 -134.27 -106.09 -115.62
CA ASN A 906 -133.19 -107.05 -115.31
C ASN A 906 -132.72 -107.76 -116.60
N GLU A 907 -131.50 -107.60 -117.07
CA GLU A 907 -130.28 -107.64 -116.26
C GLU A 907 -129.12 -106.84 -116.90
N THR A 908 -128.73 -105.72 -116.26
CA THR A 908 -127.48 -104.94 -116.43
C THR A 908 -127.14 -104.29 -117.80
N ALA A 909 -126.67 -103.04 -117.91
CA ALA A 909 -126.54 -101.93 -116.93
C ALA A 909 -126.45 -100.57 -117.68
N LEU A 910 -127.52 -99.75 -117.64
CA LEU A 910 -127.86 -98.60 -118.52
C LEU A 910 -128.99 -97.76 -117.84
N ASP A 911 -129.32 -96.47 -118.11
CA ASP A 911 -128.80 -95.41 -119.01
C ASP A 911 -129.17 -93.95 -118.52
N SER A 912 -128.65 -92.93 -119.23
CA SER A 912 -128.72 -91.44 -119.25
C SER A 912 -130.03 -90.66 -118.88
N LYS A 913 -130.04 -89.33 -118.55
CA LYS A 913 -129.72 -88.14 -119.40
C LYS A 913 -129.86 -86.73 -118.72
N VAL A 914 -129.08 -85.73 -119.19
CA VAL A 914 -129.33 -84.25 -119.40
C VAL A 914 -130.22 -83.46 -118.38
N LYS A 915 -129.77 -82.32 -117.77
CA LYS A 915 -129.77 -80.94 -118.33
C LYS A 915 -129.17 -79.89 -117.36
N ALA A 916 -128.97 -78.65 -117.87
CA ALA A 916 -129.13 -77.34 -117.20
C ALA A 916 -127.91 -76.60 -116.52
N SER A 917 -127.55 -75.47 -117.16
CA SER A 917 -127.76 -74.07 -116.69
C SER A 917 -126.72 -73.26 -115.85
N TYR A 918 -126.80 -71.93 -116.10
CA TYR A 918 -126.49 -70.77 -115.24
C TYR A 918 -125.07 -70.13 -115.13
N SER A 919 -124.95 -68.91 -115.73
CA SER A 919 -124.80 -67.60 -115.01
C SER A 919 -123.46 -66.82 -115.00
N ARG A 920 -123.50 -65.58 -115.59
CA ARG A 920 -122.82 -64.30 -115.18
C ARG A 920 -121.26 -64.23 -115.11
N ARG A 921 -120.55 -63.08 -115.23
CA ARG A 921 -120.76 -61.67 -115.68
C ARG A 921 -119.36 -60.99 -115.84
N THR A 922 -119.18 -60.02 -116.76
CA THR A 922 -118.03 -59.05 -116.89
C THR A 922 -116.61 -59.66 -117.09
N ARG A 923 -115.59 -59.10 -117.79
CA ARG A 923 -115.28 -57.85 -118.56
C ARG A 923 -115.13 -56.51 -117.79
N GLY A 924 -114.04 -55.75 -117.91
CA GLY A 924 -112.75 -56.02 -118.59
C GLY A 924 -111.69 -54.88 -118.47
N GLU A 925 -110.46 -55.15 -118.94
CA GLU A 925 -109.37 -54.26 -119.43
C GLU A 925 -108.97 -52.97 -118.64
N ALA A 926 -107.68 -52.61 -118.43
CA ALA A 926 -106.39 -53.26 -118.71
C ALA A 926 -105.20 -52.63 -117.92
N THR A 927 -104.06 -53.35 -117.88
CA THR A 927 -102.65 -52.94 -117.61
C THR A 927 -102.19 -52.34 -116.26
N GLU A 928 -101.32 -53.12 -115.58
CA GLU A 928 -100.04 -52.77 -114.90
C GLU A 928 -100.00 -51.64 -113.81
N SER A 929 -99.32 -51.78 -112.65
CA SER A 929 -98.26 -52.72 -112.22
C SER A 929 -98.19 -52.96 -110.69
N VAL A 930 -98.10 -54.23 -110.26
CA VAL A 930 -97.11 -54.86 -109.34
C VAL A 930 -96.55 -53.99 -108.17
N HIS A 931 -96.60 -54.32 -106.85
CA HIS A 931 -96.40 -55.61 -106.15
C HIS A 931 -97.10 -55.68 -104.74
N TYR A 932 -97.44 -56.91 -104.32
CA TYR A 932 -97.92 -57.48 -103.02
C TYR A 932 -97.93 -56.65 -101.70
N MET A 933 -98.92 -56.70 -100.77
CA MET A 933 -99.68 -57.81 -100.08
C MET A 933 -98.82 -58.69 -99.12
N ASP A 934 -99.26 -59.13 -97.93
CA ASP A 934 -100.41 -58.81 -97.03
C ASP A 934 -100.16 -59.49 -95.65
N VAL A 935 -101.09 -59.36 -94.69
CA VAL A 935 -101.53 -60.41 -93.72
C VAL A 935 -100.73 -60.75 -92.42
N ASP A 936 -101.48 -60.59 -91.30
CA ASP A 936 -101.59 -61.36 -90.03
C ASP A 936 -100.90 -61.02 -88.67
N ASP A 937 -101.77 -61.02 -87.63
CA ASP A 937 -101.68 -61.39 -86.18
C ASP A 937 -100.65 -60.73 -85.23
N ASP A 938 -100.83 -60.57 -83.89
CA ASP A 938 -101.83 -60.90 -82.83
C ASP A 938 -101.60 -59.92 -81.62
N ASP A 939 -102.50 -59.58 -80.67
CA ASP A 939 -103.96 -59.36 -80.63
C ASP A 939 -104.27 -58.39 -79.43
N THR A 940 -105.55 -58.17 -79.11
CA THR A 940 -106.10 -57.62 -77.86
C THR A 940 -105.56 -58.27 -76.55
N GLY A 941 -105.70 -57.72 -75.35
CA GLY A 941 -106.24 -56.43 -74.90
C GLY A 941 -106.78 -56.49 -73.45
N ARG A 942 -107.29 -55.35 -72.96
CA ARG A 942 -108.18 -55.19 -71.79
C ARG A 942 -107.71 -55.58 -70.36
N ARG A 943 -107.60 -54.48 -69.58
CA ARG A 943 -108.35 -54.18 -68.33
C ARG A 943 -107.73 -54.41 -66.93
N ARG A 944 -107.96 -53.36 -66.12
CA ARG A 944 -108.18 -53.27 -64.66
C ARG A 944 -106.96 -53.10 -63.73
N LYS A 945 -106.79 -51.83 -63.32
CA LYS A 945 -106.69 -51.35 -61.93
C LYS A 945 -106.52 -52.43 -60.85
N ARG A 946 -105.38 -52.41 -60.15
CA ARG A 946 -105.39 -52.51 -58.67
C ARG A 946 -104.15 -51.92 -58.02
N SER A 947 -104.36 -51.39 -56.83
CA SER A 947 -103.43 -50.65 -55.97
C SER A 947 -102.71 -51.54 -54.95
N LYS A 948 -101.44 -51.23 -54.70
CA LYS A 948 -100.62 -51.52 -53.48
C LYS A 948 -99.62 -50.35 -53.39
N SER A 949 -99.47 -49.54 -52.34
CA SER A 949 -99.78 -49.64 -50.91
C SER A 949 -98.98 -50.68 -50.13
N THR A 950 -97.84 -50.22 -49.57
CA THR A 950 -97.24 -50.68 -48.28
C THR A 950 -96.42 -49.54 -47.65
N THR A 951 -97.09 -48.67 -46.89
CA THR A 951 -96.59 -48.03 -45.65
C THR A 951 -96.39 -49.13 -44.57
N SER A 952 -95.62 -49.04 -43.46
CA SER A 952 -95.00 -47.98 -42.63
C SER A 952 -94.16 -48.67 -41.48
N PRO A 953 -93.87 -48.11 -40.27
CA PRO A 953 -93.09 -46.90 -39.89
C PRO A 953 -92.10 -47.04 -38.67
N PHE A 954 -91.41 -45.92 -38.33
CA PHE A 954 -90.81 -45.53 -37.01
C PHE A 954 -89.55 -46.30 -36.51
N LYS A 955 -88.60 -45.71 -35.76
CA LYS A 955 -88.60 -44.50 -34.89
C LYS A 955 -87.16 -43.96 -34.60
N ASN A 956 -86.97 -42.64 -34.53
CA ASN A 956 -86.10 -41.82 -33.62
C ASN A 956 -84.56 -42.12 -33.46
N ASN A 957 -83.66 -41.20 -33.11
CA ASN A 957 -83.74 -39.91 -32.36
C ASN A 957 -82.48 -38.99 -32.55
N HIS A 958 -82.65 -37.66 -32.41
CA HIS A 958 -81.71 -36.63 -31.85
C HIS A 958 -80.26 -36.40 -32.38
N THR A 959 -79.65 -35.19 -32.39
CA THR A 959 -80.09 -33.75 -32.50
C THR A 959 -78.85 -32.85 -32.70
N GLU A 960 -79.04 -31.65 -33.30
CA GLU A 960 -78.30 -30.35 -33.12
C GLU A 960 -76.75 -30.34 -33.28
N ASP A 961 -76.12 -29.55 -34.17
CA ASP A 961 -76.19 -28.11 -34.54
C ASP A 961 -75.40 -27.18 -33.57
N GLY A 962 -74.66 -26.19 -34.13
CA GLY A 962 -73.98 -25.16 -33.32
C GLY A 962 -72.54 -24.71 -33.65
N GLY A 963 -72.21 -24.34 -34.91
CA GLY A 963 -71.09 -23.42 -35.26
C GLY A 963 -69.62 -23.87 -34.99
N SER A 964 -68.58 -23.14 -35.39
CA SER A 964 -68.46 -22.03 -36.36
C SER A 964 -66.98 -21.83 -36.77
N VAL A 965 -66.70 -21.65 -38.08
CA VAL A 965 -65.50 -21.03 -38.72
C VAL A 965 -64.10 -21.50 -38.28
N PHE A 966 -63.30 -21.98 -39.26
CA PHE A 966 -61.88 -22.32 -39.12
C PHE A 966 -61.03 -21.49 -40.12
N PHE A 967 -59.75 -21.32 -39.80
CA PHE A 967 -58.59 -20.93 -40.63
C PHE A 967 -58.24 -19.43 -40.77
N GLY A 968 -57.15 -19.07 -40.07
CA GLY A 968 -56.09 -18.17 -40.53
C GLY A 968 -54.76 -18.94 -40.49
N GLU A 969 -53.81 -18.60 -41.37
CA GLU A 969 -52.80 -19.54 -41.91
C GLU A 969 -51.52 -19.79 -41.08
N ASP A 970 -51.21 -21.07 -40.93
CA ASP A 970 -49.97 -21.79 -41.30
C ASP A 970 -48.53 -21.21 -41.13
N THR A 971 -47.76 -21.98 -40.34
CA THR A 971 -46.38 -22.48 -40.55
C THR A 971 -45.17 -21.53 -40.73
N ASN A 972 -44.46 -21.32 -39.62
CA ASN A 972 -43.16 -21.95 -39.24
C ASN A 972 -41.90 -21.93 -40.16
N ASN A 973 -40.73 -21.76 -39.50
CA ASN A 973 -39.32 -21.84 -39.97
C ASN A 973 -38.78 -20.73 -40.93
N GLY A 974 -37.57 -20.19 -40.79
CA GLY A 974 -36.59 -20.25 -39.68
C GLY A 974 -35.10 -20.35 -40.09
N SER A 975 -34.29 -19.30 -39.84
CA SER A 975 -32.81 -19.28 -39.59
C SER A 975 -32.35 -17.81 -39.42
N GLN A 976 -31.71 -17.41 -38.30
CA GLN A 976 -30.26 -17.17 -38.10
C GLN A 976 -29.64 -16.09 -39.03
N GLN A 977 -28.84 -15.09 -38.60
CA GLN A 977 -28.00 -14.95 -37.38
C GLN A 977 -27.52 -13.47 -37.15
N LEU A 978 -26.88 -13.18 -36.01
CA LEU A 978 -25.99 -12.01 -35.67
C LEU A 978 -26.68 -10.65 -35.36
N GLU A 979 -26.64 -10.17 -34.10
CA GLU A 979 -25.70 -9.18 -33.48
C GLU A 979 -26.16 -7.70 -33.66
N GLY A 980 -26.22 -6.85 -32.63
CA GLY A 980 -25.92 -7.04 -31.20
C GLY A 980 -26.27 -5.80 -30.33
N THR A 981 -25.86 -5.82 -29.05
CA THR A 981 -25.88 -4.73 -28.05
C THR A 981 -27.19 -3.98 -27.77
N GLU A 982 -27.78 -4.23 -26.59
CA GLU A 982 -28.41 -3.16 -25.78
C GLU A 982 -28.45 -3.55 -24.28
N THR A 983 -28.57 -2.56 -23.40
CA THR A 983 -28.38 -2.68 -21.95
C THR A 983 -29.60 -3.28 -21.23
N GLU A 984 -29.38 -4.37 -20.48
CA GLU A 984 -30.43 -5.05 -19.71
C GLU A 984 -30.83 -4.31 -18.42
N THR A 985 -32.06 -3.81 -18.37
CA THR A 985 -32.84 -3.84 -17.12
C THR A 985 -33.86 -4.98 -17.24
N GLU A 986 -33.53 -6.17 -16.72
CA GLU A 986 -34.44 -7.33 -16.77
C GLU A 986 -35.74 -7.05 -16.00
N ASP A 987 -36.86 -7.13 -16.71
CA ASP A 987 -38.21 -6.94 -16.20
C ASP A 987 -38.64 -8.15 -15.34
N TYR A 988 -38.30 -8.08 -14.04
CA TYR A 988 -38.40 -9.17 -13.06
C TYR A 988 -39.82 -9.77 -12.90
N THR A 989 -40.86 -9.05 -13.34
CA THR A 989 -42.25 -9.53 -13.39
C THR A 989 -42.42 -10.80 -14.25
N LYS A 990 -41.55 -10.97 -15.27
CA LYS A 990 -41.54 -12.11 -16.21
C LYS A 990 -40.87 -13.36 -15.64
N PHE A 991 -40.15 -13.28 -14.51
CA PHE A 991 -39.48 -14.44 -13.93
C PHE A 991 -40.46 -15.54 -13.52
N THR A 992 -40.03 -16.80 -13.67
CA THR A 992 -40.78 -17.96 -13.19
C THR A 992 -40.68 -18.07 -11.67
N VAL A 993 -41.67 -18.71 -11.03
CA VAL A 993 -41.68 -18.91 -9.57
C VAL A 993 -40.40 -19.60 -9.09
N LEU A 994 -39.84 -20.52 -9.88
CA LEU A 994 -38.58 -21.20 -9.57
C LEU A 994 -37.39 -20.24 -9.55
N LYS A 995 -37.23 -19.39 -10.58
CA LYS A 995 -36.14 -18.39 -10.69
C LYS A 995 -36.20 -17.39 -9.53
N LEU A 996 -37.40 -16.91 -9.18
CA LEU A 996 -37.61 -16.00 -8.02
C LEU A 996 -37.26 -16.64 -6.67
N LYS A 997 -37.66 -17.90 -6.44
CA LYS A 997 -37.30 -18.64 -5.21
C LYS A 997 -35.79 -18.87 -5.11
N GLN A 998 -35.12 -19.16 -6.22
CA GLN A 998 -33.66 -19.33 -6.27
C GLN A 998 -32.94 -18.01 -5.96
N GLU A 999 -33.36 -16.90 -6.57
CA GLU A 999 -32.69 -15.61 -6.35
C GLU A 999 -32.93 -15.06 -4.93
N LEU A 1000 -34.14 -15.20 -4.36
CA LEU A 1000 -34.40 -14.91 -2.94
C LEU A 1000 -33.54 -15.75 -1.99
N THR A 1001 -33.31 -17.02 -2.32
CA THR A 1001 -32.46 -17.91 -1.50
C THR A 1001 -30.99 -17.51 -1.61
N LYS A 1002 -30.53 -17.14 -2.81
CA LYS A 1002 -29.17 -16.69 -3.11
C LYS A 1002 -28.83 -15.34 -2.46
N GLN A 1003 -29.82 -14.45 -2.30
CA GLN A 1003 -29.71 -13.19 -1.54
C GLN A 1003 -29.92 -13.37 -0.02
N GLY A 1004 -30.00 -14.62 0.49
CA GLY A 1004 -30.05 -14.91 1.94
C GLY A 1004 -31.45 -14.92 2.58
N PHE A 1005 -32.51 -14.64 1.83
CA PHE A 1005 -33.89 -14.54 2.34
C PHE A 1005 -34.67 -15.88 2.38
N GLY A 1006 -33.98 -17.00 2.20
CA GLY A 1006 -34.60 -18.35 2.17
C GLY A 1006 -35.39 -18.73 3.43
N ALA A 1007 -35.01 -18.21 4.60
CA ALA A 1007 -35.74 -18.45 5.86
C ALA A 1007 -37.12 -17.79 5.88
N GLN A 1008 -37.28 -16.63 5.24
CA GLN A 1008 -38.56 -15.92 5.14
C GLN A 1008 -39.47 -16.54 4.08
N LEU A 1009 -38.88 -17.07 2.99
CA LEU A 1009 -39.58 -17.88 2.00
C LEU A 1009 -40.22 -19.13 2.62
N LEU A 1010 -39.58 -19.74 3.63
CA LEU A 1010 -40.08 -20.90 4.36
C LEU A 1010 -41.19 -20.59 5.38
N GLN A 1011 -41.31 -19.32 5.83
CA GLN A 1011 -42.40 -18.91 6.72
C GLN A 1011 -43.73 -18.75 5.99
N LEU A 1012 -43.70 -18.50 4.68
CA LEU A 1012 -44.89 -18.51 3.83
C LEU A 1012 -45.34 -19.96 3.58
N LYS A 1013 -46.42 -20.38 4.25
CA LYS A 1013 -47.08 -21.66 3.96
C LYS A 1013 -47.94 -21.52 2.69
N ASN A 1014 -47.51 -22.16 1.60
CA ASN A 1014 -48.14 -22.15 0.27
C ASN A 1014 -48.32 -20.75 -0.38
N PRO A 1015 -47.23 -20.01 -0.69
CA PRO A 1015 -47.32 -18.72 -1.35
C PRO A 1015 -47.62 -18.83 -2.84
N ASN A 1016 -48.49 -17.96 -3.33
CA ASN A 1016 -48.77 -17.76 -4.76
C ASN A 1016 -47.67 -16.91 -5.43
N LYS A 1017 -47.64 -16.87 -6.77
CA LYS A 1017 -46.62 -16.10 -7.53
C LYS A 1017 -46.54 -14.63 -7.07
N LYS A 1018 -47.68 -13.99 -6.79
CA LYS A 1018 -47.74 -12.59 -6.32
C LYS A 1018 -47.03 -12.39 -4.98
N ASP A 1019 -47.16 -13.32 -4.03
CA ASP A 1019 -46.57 -13.19 -2.69
C ASP A 1019 -45.04 -13.29 -2.75
N ILE A 1020 -44.53 -14.15 -3.65
CA ILE A 1020 -43.09 -14.33 -3.89
C ILE A 1020 -42.50 -13.12 -4.63
N VAL A 1021 -43.23 -12.55 -5.61
CA VAL A 1021 -42.84 -11.30 -6.28
C VAL A 1021 -42.83 -10.14 -5.28
N ALA A 1022 -43.85 -9.98 -4.45
CA ALA A 1022 -43.89 -8.92 -3.43
C ALA A 1022 -42.76 -9.05 -2.39
N LEU A 1023 -42.35 -10.28 -2.03
CA LEU A 1023 -41.21 -10.50 -1.12
C LEU A 1023 -39.87 -10.18 -1.81
N TYR A 1024 -39.75 -10.45 -3.12
CA TYR A 1024 -38.60 -10.05 -3.96
C TYR A 1024 -38.52 -8.53 -4.15
N GLU A 1025 -39.63 -7.87 -4.49
CA GLU A 1025 -39.69 -6.41 -4.59
C GLU A 1025 -39.30 -5.76 -3.26
N LYS A 1026 -39.85 -6.25 -2.13
CA LYS A 1026 -39.60 -5.66 -0.81
C LYS A 1026 -38.16 -5.79 -0.29
N HIS A 1027 -37.44 -6.86 -0.64
CA HIS A 1027 -36.11 -7.14 -0.05
C HIS A 1027 -34.95 -7.15 -1.05
N VAL A 1028 -35.23 -7.18 -2.36
CA VAL A 1028 -34.19 -7.21 -3.41
C VAL A 1028 -34.26 -5.97 -4.31
N VAL A 1029 -35.45 -5.42 -4.57
CA VAL A 1029 -35.61 -4.20 -5.42
C VAL A 1029 -35.69 -2.92 -4.58
N GLY A 1030 -36.47 -2.93 -3.50
CA GLY A 1030 -36.68 -1.78 -2.60
C GLY A 1030 -35.62 -1.60 -1.51
N GLY A 1031 -34.45 -2.24 -1.64
CA GLY A 1031 -33.34 -2.19 -0.70
C GLY A 1031 -32.02 -1.66 -1.29
N ALA A 1032 -32.10 -1.00 -2.45
CA ALA A 1032 -30.99 -0.34 -3.14
C ALA A 1032 -30.98 1.17 -2.88
#